data_AF-A0A7M2XS04-F1
#
_entry.id   AF-A0A7M2XS04-F1
#
_cell.length_a   1.000
_cell.length_b   1.000
_cell.length_c   1.000
_cell.angle_alpha   90.00
_cell.angle_beta   90.00
_cell.angle_gamma   90.00
#
_symmetry.space_group_name_H-M   'P 1'
#
loop_
_entity.id
_entity.type
_entity.pdbx_description
1 polymer ?
#
loop_
_entity_poly.entity_id
_entity_poly.type
_entity_poly.pdbx_seq_one_letter_code
_entity_poly.pdbx_strand_id
1 'polypeptide(L)'
;MPTQVGREESSTFDELEAWMSDEERRLRVCLAEVDLTVRADFDEAEVQRIQGFYGIAARRHRSTGRAIRHFIHRYPALTMTALVGHAALAYEHGRYWESFWAELGLPRTLVFENALRECVEPNLKRFGLDAFPSLQGQYVQTLGVHAGVPIHCIGALVEVADEYLRRGRSASGAGLVDWIERSDKNPQVLKLAKPVRNFIAYGGSFAIDVLDYLVKNVDRILDGRTVSDDRTDHHEIPKILRHGISSALEAHTFGSTGGAYARSEARGLRAPSVRYAPLDDQVVVELPSTEFGEDEKWQVSIDGDTTVVTPRGEWGLDWREWEPTRLPISKPARELVIECNSAESSWRIPLVRSQDPVLLFDRDGRWMRNQAVLPKGEVLAVYPEHARLVDEVADVELQPYAHFGSPGGWHKWQVAAVDLSEAMSLRVVTDARKGTLRGVRVVEVPRLENGTAIIGLTTSAGVPVYAEAPRLRLPGRRDGDDSLWRVQIRSKNGIPIADSAYASGVETRIVDPFAAVRSSLVGQFDIAVTGSAGSSLRFTVFVLEGVDVTIDRWVRGPVSDGLDAVSVHVRSRSAVRPTQSAIEFARDEVKRNVDFSAAGLTHTLILTPPHVQIHVGTVGRRNPMAIVGAGALPRRSRRAVLVGSEGARLYCTTVGIARQRWRPTQMDLSSENCGRSLRG
;
A
#
# COMPACT_ATOMS: atom_id res chain seq x y z
N MET A 1 -64.52 -2.44 -31.10
CA MET A 1 -63.10 -2.05 -31.02
C MET A 1 -62.60 -2.35 -29.62
N PRO A 2 -61.81 -3.42 -29.42
CA PRO A 2 -61.20 -3.70 -28.13
C PRO A 2 -59.97 -2.79 -27.94
N THR A 3 -60.14 -1.83 -27.03
CA THR A 3 -59.17 -1.18 -26.15
C THR A 3 -57.67 -1.34 -26.44
N GLN A 4 -57.03 -0.26 -26.91
CA GLN A 4 -55.57 -0.05 -26.93
C GLN A 4 -54.90 -0.31 -25.56
N VAL A 5 -55.64 -0.12 -24.45
CA VAL A 5 -55.16 -0.34 -23.07
C VAL A 5 -54.71 -1.78 -22.82
N GLY A 6 -55.37 -2.79 -23.41
CA GLY A 6 -54.99 -4.20 -23.21
C GLY A 6 -53.75 -4.63 -23.99
N ARG A 7 -53.33 -3.87 -25.01
CA ARG A 7 -52.19 -4.19 -25.88
C ARG A 7 -50.88 -3.61 -25.32
N GLU A 8 -50.93 -2.41 -24.73
CA GLU A 8 -49.79 -1.81 -24.02
C GLU A 8 -49.49 -2.54 -22.71
N GLU A 9 -50.52 -2.95 -21.96
CA GLU A 9 -50.33 -3.78 -20.77
C GLU A 9 -49.62 -5.10 -21.13
N SER A 10 -50.10 -5.84 -22.15
CA SER A 10 -49.48 -7.09 -22.62
C SER A 10 -48.01 -6.95 -23.04
N SER A 11 -47.64 -5.86 -23.74
CA SER A 11 -46.26 -5.59 -24.14
C SER A 11 -45.34 -5.38 -22.94
N THR A 12 -45.80 -4.61 -21.95
CA THR A 12 -45.05 -4.33 -20.72
C THR A 12 -44.86 -5.60 -19.87
N PHE A 13 -45.78 -6.56 -19.95
CA PHE A 13 -45.66 -7.86 -19.27
C PHE A 13 -44.56 -8.73 -19.87
N ASP A 14 -44.53 -8.83 -21.20
CA ASP A 14 -43.52 -9.62 -21.91
C ASP A 14 -42.12 -9.02 -21.70
N GLU A 15 -42.02 -7.68 -21.64
CA GLU A 15 -40.77 -6.97 -21.35
C GLU A 15 -40.23 -7.23 -19.94
N LEU A 16 -41.07 -7.24 -18.91
CA LEU A 16 -40.64 -7.56 -17.53
C LEU A 16 -40.19 -9.01 -17.41
N GLU A 17 -40.91 -9.96 -18.04
CA GLU A 17 -40.55 -11.38 -17.99
C GLU A 17 -39.26 -11.68 -18.77
N ALA A 18 -39.05 -11.00 -19.90
CA ALA A 18 -37.80 -11.03 -20.64
C ALA A 18 -36.64 -10.49 -19.79
N TRP A 19 -36.82 -9.30 -19.19
CA TRP A 19 -35.81 -8.70 -18.31
C TRP A 19 -35.45 -9.62 -17.14
N MET A 20 -36.44 -10.17 -16.43
CA MET A 20 -36.21 -11.08 -15.31
C MET A 20 -35.44 -12.33 -15.75
N SER A 21 -35.73 -12.85 -16.95
CA SER A 21 -35.06 -14.04 -17.48
C SER A 21 -33.61 -13.77 -17.90
N ASP A 22 -33.36 -12.62 -18.51
CA ASP A 22 -32.01 -12.20 -18.90
C ASP A 22 -31.15 -11.88 -17.68
N GLU A 23 -31.72 -11.17 -16.70
CA GLU A 23 -31.02 -10.80 -15.47
C GLU A 23 -30.73 -12.02 -14.58
N GLU A 24 -31.69 -12.95 -14.47
CA GLU A 24 -31.46 -14.25 -13.83
C GLU A 24 -30.30 -14.99 -14.50
N ARG A 25 -30.25 -15.02 -15.84
CA ARG A 25 -29.16 -15.69 -16.55
C ARG A 25 -27.81 -15.03 -16.27
N ARG A 26 -27.75 -13.70 -16.27
CA ARG A 26 -26.52 -12.95 -15.95
C ARG A 26 -26.05 -13.24 -14.53
N LEU A 27 -26.93 -13.09 -13.54
CA LEU A 27 -26.61 -13.31 -12.14
C LEU A 27 -26.21 -14.77 -11.85
N ARG A 28 -26.81 -15.75 -12.53
CA ARG A 28 -26.38 -17.16 -12.40
C ARG A 28 -24.93 -17.37 -12.80
N VAL A 29 -24.46 -16.69 -13.84
CA VAL A 29 -23.06 -16.74 -14.26
C VAL A 29 -22.19 -16.06 -13.20
N CYS A 30 -22.55 -14.85 -12.77
CA CYS A 30 -21.78 -14.11 -11.77
C CYS A 30 -21.68 -14.85 -10.43
N LEU A 31 -22.78 -15.44 -9.94
CA LEU A 31 -22.82 -16.14 -8.65
C LEU A 31 -22.08 -17.49 -8.67
N ALA A 32 -21.90 -18.11 -9.84
CA ALA A 32 -21.17 -19.37 -9.95
C ALA A 32 -19.64 -19.19 -9.88
N GLU A 33 -19.14 -17.97 -10.09
CA GLU A 33 -17.72 -17.63 -10.13
C GLU A 33 -17.19 -17.09 -8.79
N VAL A 34 -18.03 -17.05 -7.76
CA VAL A 34 -17.71 -16.43 -6.46
C VAL A 34 -18.11 -17.32 -5.29
N ASP A 35 -17.46 -17.14 -4.14
CA ASP A 35 -17.73 -17.82 -2.87
C ASP A 35 -18.76 -17.08 -2.00
N LEU A 36 -18.79 -15.75 -2.11
CA LEU A 36 -19.73 -14.85 -1.42
C LEU A 36 -20.54 -14.04 -2.42
N THR A 37 -21.86 -13.96 -2.21
CA THR A 37 -22.77 -13.26 -3.13
C THR A 37 -22.36 -11.81 -3.38
N VAL A 38 -21.91 -11.05 -2.37
CA VAL A 38 -21.46 -9.65 -2.54
C VAL A 38 -20.32 -9.51 -3.55
N ARG A 39 -19.52 -10.56 -3.77
CA ARG A 39 -18.43 -10.56 -4.75
C ARG A 39 -18.89 -10.61 -6.20
N ALA A 40 -20.18 -10.79 -6.46
CA ALA A 40 -20.77 -10.60 -7.78
C ALA A 40 -20.79 -9.12 -8.25
N ASP A 41 -20.25 -8.19 -7.45
CA ASP A 41 -19.97 -6.78 -7.78
C ASP A 41 -21.21 -5.96 -8.21
N PHE A 42 -22.36 -6.25 -7.58
CA PHE A 42 -23.54 -5.42 -7.70
C PHE A 42 -23.38 -4.12 -6.88
N ASP A 43 -24.08 -3.07 -7.34
CA ASP A 43 -24.20 -1.80 -6.62
C ASP A 43 -25.61 -1.59 -6.05
N GLU A 44 -25.79 -0.47 -5.33
CA GLU A 44 -27.08 -0.13 -4.71
C GLU A 44 -28.21 0.03 -5.73
N ALA A 45 -27.94 0.67 -6.86
CA ALA A 45 -28.94 0.91 -7.90
C ALA A 45 -29.39 -0.39 -8.57
N GLU A 46 -28.46 -1.34 -8.74
CA GLU A 46 -28.74 -2.69 -9.22
C GLU A 46 -29.62 -3.46 -8.23
N VAL A 47 -29.30 -3.44 -6.93
CA VAL A 47 -30.10 -4.10 -5.88
C VAL A 47 -31.52 -3.54 -5.81
N GLN A 48 -31.67 -2.21 -5.80
CA GLN A 48 -32.99 -1.56 -5.76
C GLN A 48 -33.82 -1.92 -7.00
N ARG A 49 -33.20 -1.96 -8.18
CA ARG A 49 -33.88 -2.37 -9.43
C ARG A 49 -34.34 -3.83 -9.36
N ILE A 50 -33.48 -4.73 -8.90
CA ILE A 50 -33.80 -6.15 -8.68
C ILE A 50 -34.97 -6.28 -7.71
N GLN A 51 -34.92 -5.60 -6.56
CA GLN A 51 -35.99 -5.65 -5.55
C GLN A 51 -37.32 -5.13 -6.09
N GLY A 52 -37.33 -4.00 -6.79
CA GLY A 52 -38.54 -3.43 -7.39
C GLY A 52 -39.18 -4.38 -8.42
N PHE A 53 -38.39 -4.90 -9.37
CA PHE A 53 -38.88 -5.81 -10.40
C PHE A 53 -39.25 -7.19 -9.86
N TYR A 54 -38.49 -7.71 -8.89
CA TYR A 54 -38.81 -8.93 -8.17
C TYR A 54 -40.15 -8.81 -7.43
N GLY A 55 -40.39 -7.69 -6.74
CA GLY A 55 -41.65 -7.40 -6.04
C GLY A 55 -42.86 -7.37 -6.97
N ILE A 56 -42.75 -6.67 -8.11
CA ILE A 56 -43.79 -6.60 -9.14
C ILE A 56 -44.07 -8.00 -9.72
N ALA A 57 -43.03 -8.73 -10.11
CA ALA A 57 -43.15 -10.06 -10.69
C ALA A 57 -43.72 -11.08 -9.71
N ALA A 58 -43.30 -11.05 -8.44
CA ALA A 58 -43.83 -11.91 -7.38
C ALA A 58 -45.30 -11.61 -7.07
N ARG A 59 -45.72 -10.33 -7.07
CA ARG A 59 -47.13 -9.93 -6.91
C ARG A 59 -48.00 -10.54 -8.01
N ARG A 60 -47.55 -10.41 -9.26
CA ARG A 60 -48.22 -10.95 -10.45
C ARG A 60 -48.29 -12.47 -10.42
N HIS A 61 -47.19 -13.14 -10.09
CA HIS A 61 -47.18 -14.61 -9.97
C HIS A 61 -48.19 -15.08 -8.93
N ARG A 62 -48.31 -14.39 -7.79
CA ARG A 62 -49.32 -14.69 -6.76
C ARG A 62 -50.75 -14.44 -7.23
N SER A 63 -51.03 -13.39 -8.00
CA SER A 63 -52.38 -13.12 -8.51
C SER A 63 -52.88 -14.19 -9.49
N THR A 64 -51.98 -14.97 -10.09
CA THR A 64 -52.33 -16.14 -10.92
C THR A 64 -52.65 -17.42 -10.11
N GLY A 65 -52.62 -17.36 -8.78
CA GLY A 65 -52.91 -18.49 -7.90
C GLY A 65 -51.81 -19.56 -7.82
N ARG A 66 -50.65 -19.34 -8.47
CA ARG A 66 -49.52 -20.28 -8.46
C ARG A 66 -48.75 -20.23 -7.14
N ALA A 67 -48.18 -21.37 -6.75
CA ALA A 67 -47.34 -21.46 -5.56
C ALA A 67 -46.09 -20.59 -5.69
N ILE A 68 -45.75 -19.84 -4.64
CA ILE A 68 -44.61 -18.92 -4.64
C ILE A 68 -43.25 -19.63 -4.76
N ARG A 69 -43.18 -20.89 -4.33
CA ARG A 69 -41.99 -21.73 -4.53
C ARG A 69 -41.63 -21.88 -6.01
N HIS A 70 -42.62 -21.96 -6.90
CA HIS A 70 -42.35 -22.04 -8.35
C HIS A 70 -41.66 -20.76 -8.86
N PHE A 71 -42.01 -19.60 -8.31
CA PHE A 71 -41.36 -18.34 -8.66
C PHE A 71 -39.90 -18.31 -8.19
N ILE A 72 -39.66 -18.68 -6.93
CA ILE A 72 -38.31 -18.76 -6.36
C ILE A 72 -37.43 -19.77 -7.12
N HIS A 73 -37.97 -20.94 -7.47
CA HIS A 73 -37.23 -21.94 -8.25
C HIS A 73 -36.95 -21.51 -9.69
N ARG A 74 -37.80 -20.65 -10.26
CA ARG A 74 -37.60 -20.08 -11.59
C ARG A 74 -36.52 -19.00 -11.61
N TYR A 75 -36.43 -18.19 -10.54
CA TYR A 75 -35.50 -17.06 -10.43
C TYR A 75 -34.56 -17.14 -9.20
N PRO A 76 -33.80 -18.23 -9.02
CA PRO A 76 -33.01 -18.45 -7.81
C PRO A 76 -31.85 -17.45 -7.62
N ALA A 77 -31.20 -16.99 -8.70
CA ALA A 77 -30.11 -16.02 -8.58
C ALA A 77 -30.64 -14.64 -8.21
N LEU A 78 -31.72 -14.19 -8.86
CA LEU A 78 -32.44 -12.97 -8.48
C LEU A 78 -32.94 -13.03 -7.03
N THR A 79 -33.48 -14.17 -6.58
CA THR A 79 -33.87 -14.34 -5.17
C THR A 79 -32.68 -14.17 -4.23
N MET A 80 -31.53 -14.80 -4.53
CA MET A 80 -30.33 -14.68 -3.70
C MET A 80 -29.79 -13.25 -3.67
N THR A 81 -29.67 -12.59 -4.82
CA THR A 81 -29.19 -11.21 -4.91
C THR A 81 -30.13 -10.23 -4.22
N ALA A 82 -31.45 -10.41 -4.33
CA ALA A 82 -32.42 -9.58 -3.62
C ALA A 82 -32.29 -9.72 -2.09
N LEU A 83 -32.11 -10.94 -1.58
CA LEU A 83 -31.96 -11.21 -0.14
C LEU A 83 -30.63 -10.66 0.40
N VAL A 84 -29.51 -10.98 -0.26
CA VAL A 84 -28.19 -10.53 0.21
C VAL A 84 -28.00 -9.03 0.00
N GLY A 85 -28.46 -8.48 -1.14
CA GLY A 85 -28.45 -7.05 -1.39
C GLY A 85 -29.23 -6.28 -0.33
N HIS A 86 -30.39 -6.80 0.10
CA HIS A 86 -31.13 -6.22 1.23
C HIS A 86 -30.33 -6.25 2.53
N ALA A 87 -29.64 -7.36 2.82
CA ALA A 87 -28.77 -7.47 4.00
C ALA A 87 -27.60 -6.47 3.95
N ALA A 88 -27.07 -6.17 2.76
CA ALA A 88 -26.00 -5.20 2.57
C ALA A 88 -26.47 -3.75 2.80
N LEU A 89 -27.65 -3.38 2.27
CA LEU A 89 -28.16 -2.01 2.32
C LEU A 89 -28.92 -1.68 3.61
N ALA A 90 -29.84 -2.54 4.02
CA ALA A 90 -30.95 -2.17 4.92
C ALA A 90 -31.10 -3.09 6.14
N TYR A 91 -30.03 -3.81 6.52
CA TYR A 91 -30.06 -4.62 7.73
C TYR A 91 -30.19 -3.72 8.96
N GLU A 92 -31.36 -3.68 9.62
CA GLU A 92 -31.49 -3.06 10.94
C GLU A 92 -31.90 -4.12 11.97
N HIS A 93 -31.26 -4.07 13.13
CA HIS A 93 -31.38 -5.01 14.25
C HIS A 93 -32.78 -5.65 14.40
N GLY A 94 -32.91 -6.91 13.98
CA GLY A 94 -34.13 -7.71 14.14
C GLY A 94 -35.30 -7.37 13.20
N ARG A 95 -35.17 -6.34 12.36
CA ARG A 95 -36.23 -5.87 11.44
C ARG A 95 -36.03 -6.27 9.98
N TYR A 96 -35.04 -7.10 9.69
CA TYR A 96 -34.69 -7.54 8.32
C TYR A 96 -35.92 -7.87 7.45
N TRP A 97 -36.83 -8.72 7.93
CA TRP A 97 -38.00 -9.12 7.14
C TRP A 97 -38.99 -7.98 6.95
N GLU A 98 -39.19 -7.14 7.96
CA GLU A 98 -40.09 -5.99 7.88
C GLU A 98 -39.63 -5.03 6.80
N SER A 99 -38.36 -4.63 6.80
CA SER A 99 -37.79 -3.76 5.77
C SER A 99 -37.73 -4.43 4.40
N PHE A 100 -37.48 -5.75 4.34
CA PHE A 100 -37.44 -6.48 3.07
C PHE A 100 -38.81 -6.49 2.37
N TRP A 101 -39.88 -6.74 3.11
CA TRP A 101 -41.23 -6.73 2.56
C TRP A 101 -41.67 -5.33 2.12
N ALA A 102 -41.29 -4.31 2.88
CA ALA A 102 -41.53 -2.91 2.52
C ALA A 102 -40.84 -2.54 1.20
N GLU A 103 -39.57 -2.92 1.04
CA GLU A 103 -38.78 -2.62 -0.18
C GLU A 103 -39.35 -3.33 -1.42
N LEU A 104 -39.82 -4.57 -1.27
CA LEU A 104 -40.52 -5.27 -2.36
C LEU A 104 -41.93 -4.72 -2.65
N GLY A 105 -42.45 -3.83 -1.80
CA GLY A 105 -43.82 -3.35 -1.86
C GLY A 105 -44.85 -4.48 -1.70
N LEU A 106 -44.54 -5.51 -0.91
CA LEU A 106 -45.38 -6.71 -0.77
C LEU A 106 -45.87 -6.89 0.67
N PRO A 107 -47.12 -7.34 0.88
CA PRO A 107 -47.57 -7.71 2.21
C PRO A 107 -46.83 -8.95 2.69
N ARG A 108 -46.29 -8.88 3.91
CA ARG A 108 -45.66 -10.00 4.59
C ARG A 108 -46.64 -11.16 4.74
N THR A 109 -46.23 -12.35 4.31
CA THR A 109 -46.97 -13.60 4.57
C THR A 109 -46.01 -14.67 5.05
N LEU A 110 -46.40 -15.43 6.07
CA LEU A 110 -45.55 -16.49 6.64
C LEU A 110 -45.17 -17.55 5.60
N VAL A 111 -46.10 -17.89 4.69
CA VAL A 111 -45.86 -18.87 3.62
C VAL A 111 -44.74 -18.42 2.68
N PHE A 112 -44.73 -17.15 2.27
CA PHE A 112 -43.68 -16.63 1.39
C PHE A 112 -42.37 -16.44 2.14
N GLU A 113 -42.39 -15.92 3.35
CA GLU A 113 -41.17 -15.78 4.16
C GLU A 113 -40.50 -17.14 4.41
N ASN A 114 -41.27 -18.18 4.75
CA ASN A 114 -40.71 -19.52 4.93
C ASN A 114 -40.15 -20.08 3.63
N ALA A 115 -40.81 -19.85 2.49
CA ALA A 115 -40.28 -20.26 1.19
C ALA A 115 -38.95 -19.58 0.84
N LEU A 116 -38.77 -18.30 1.23
CA LEU A 116 -37.50 -17.58 1.06
C LEU A 116 -36.41 -18.09 2.01
N ARG A 117 -36.76 -18.40 3.27
CA ARG A 117 -35.81 -18.97 4.24
C ARG A 117 -35.29 -20.34 3.76
N GLU A 118 -36.22 -21.21 3.38
CA GLU A 118 -35.91 -22.57 2.95
C GLU A 118 -35.15 -22.63 1.61
N CYS A 119 -35.18 -21.57 0.79
CA CYS A 119 -34.43 -21.56 -0.46
C CYS A 119 -32.97 -21.14 -0.31
N VAL A 120 -32.56 -20.57 0.84
CA VAL A 120 -31.19 -20.08 1.04
C VAL A 120 -30.18 -21.23 0.89
N GLU A 121 -30.24 -22.27 1.72
CA GLU A 121 -29.26 -23.36 1.67
C GLU A 121 -29.22 -24.10 0.32
N PRO A 122 -30.36 -24.47 -0.31
CA PRO A 122 -30.35 -25.05 -1.65
C PRO A 122 -29.71 -24.14 -2.70
N ASN A 123 -29.92 -22.83 -2.62
CA ASN A 123 -29.34 -21.89 -3.58
C ASN A 123 -27.85 -21.64 -3.33
N LEU A 124 -27.40 -21.62 -2.08
CA LEU A 124 -25.96 -21.58 -1.75
C LEU A 124 -25.25 -22.78 -2.39
N LYS A 125 -25.77 -23.98 -2.17
CA LYS A 125 -25.25 -25.20 -2.79
C LYS A 125 -25.32 -25.16 -4.33
N ARG A 126 -26.40 -24.62 -4.89
CA ARG A 126 -26.62 -24.53 -6.33
C ARG A 126 -25.58 -23.66 -7.03
N PHE A 127 -25.11 -22.60 -6.38
CA PHE A 127 -24.16 -21.65 -6.94
C PHE A 127 -22.72 -21.87 -6.47
N GLY A 128 -22.47 -22.84 -5.58
CA GLY A 128 -21.12 -23.07 -5.04
C GLY A 128 -20.69 -22.02 -4.01
N LEU A 129 -21.65 -21.32 -3.41
CA LEU A 129 -21.41 -20.31 -2.38
C LEU A 129 -21.15 -20.97 -1.02
N ASP A 130 -20.41 -20.28 -0.15
CA ASP A 130 -20.08 -20.76 1.19
C ASP A 130 -21.33 -20.97 2.06
N ALA A 131 -21.39 -22.11 2.76
CA ALA A 131 -22.59 -22.52 3.52
C ALA A 131 -22.53 -22.29 5.04
N PHE A 132 -21.39 -21.83 5.57
CA PHE A 132 -21.14 -21.56 6.99
C PHE A 132 -21.84 -22.51 7.99
N PRO A 133 -21.34 -23.75 8.20
CA PRO A 133 -22.01 -24.76 9.02
C PRO A 133 -22.41 -24.28 10.44
N SER A 134 -21.61 -23.42 11.06
CA SER A 134 -21.89 -22.83 12.38
C SER A 134 -23.12 -21.90 12.43
N LEU A 135 -23.62 -21.47 11.26
CA LEU A 135 -24.77 -20.58 11.08
C LEU A 135 -25.99 -21.31 10.50
N GLN A 136 -25.98 -22.64 10.43
CA GLN A 136 -27.10 -23.43 9.91
C GLN A 136 -28.42 -23.07 10.60
N GLY A 137 -29.48 -22.88 9.81
CA GLY A 137 -30.78 -22.39 10.30
C GLY A 137 -30.84 -20.91 10.72
N GLN A 138 -29.72 -20.19 10.75
CA GLN A 138 -29.64 -18.76 11.05
C GLN A 138 -29.58 -17.93 9.75
N TYR A 139 -30.63 -18.03 8.94
CA TYR A 139 -30.69 -17.49 7.57
C TYR A 139 -30.25 -16.04 7.45
N VAL A 140 -30.78 -15.15 8.30
CA VAL A 140 -30.46 -13.72 8.22
C VAL A 140 -28.98 -13.46 8.55
N GLN A 141 -28.38 -14.25 9.44
CA GLN A 141 -26.97 -14.12 9.76
C GLN A 141 -26.09 -14.66 8.62
N THR A 142 -26.51 -15.75 7.99
CA THR A 142 -25.89 -16.31 6.78
C THR A 142 -25.91 -15.28 5.64
N LEU A 143 -27.07 -14.68 5.36
CA LEU A 143 -27.21 -13.60 4.39
C LEU A 143 -26.33 -12.40 4.74
N GLY A 144 -26.21 -12.07 6.03
CA GLY A 144 -25.32 -11.01 6.52
C GLY A 144 -23.84 -11.28 6.21
N VAL A 145 -23.36 -12.52 6.33
CA VAL A 145 -21.97 -12.86 5.97
C VAL A 145 -21.77 -12.76 4.45
N HIS A 146 -22.71 -13.26 3.64
CA HIS A 146 -22.66 -13.10 2.18
C HIS A 146 -22.75 -11.64 1.71
N ALA A 147 -23.30 -10.75 2.53
CA ALA A 147 -23.39 -9.32 2.26
C ALA A 147 -22.08 -8.57 2.58
N GLY A 148 -21.14 -9.20 3.27
CA GLY A 148 -19.94 -8.52 3.77
C GLY A 148 -20.23 -7.66 5.00
N VAL A 149 -19.84 -6.38 4.94
CA VAL A 149 -20.15 -5.40 5.97
C VAL A 149 -21.35 -4.56 5.52
N PRO A 150 -22.51 -4.63 6.21
CA PRO A 150 -23.65 -3.78 5.87
C PRO A 150 -23.32 -2.29 5.93
N ILE A 151 -23.87 -1.47 5.03
CA ILE A 151 -23.46 -0.06 4.85
C ILE A 151 -23.56 0.75 6.15
N HIS A 152 -24.68 0.63 6.87
CA HIS A 152 -24.89 1.33 8.14
C HIS A 152 -23.91 0.90 9.26
N CYS A 153 -23.27 -0.27 9.14
CA CYS A 153 -22.26 -0.73 10.08
C CYS A 153 -20.85 -0.18 9.77
N ILE A 154 -20.61 0.33 8.56
CA ILE A 154 -19.27 0.73 8.11
C ILE A 154 -18.74 1.92 8.92
N GLY A 155 -19.59 2.88 9.29
CA GLY A 155 -19.18 4.03 10.10
C GLY A 155 -18.55 3.64 11.45
N ALA A 156 -19.18 2.71 12.19
CA ALA A 156 -18.62 2.19 13.43
C ALA A 156 -17.30 1.44 13.20
N LEU A 157 -17.16 0.76 12.07
CA LEU A 157 -15.91 0.08 11.69
C LEU A 157 -14.79 1.07 11.35
N VAL A 158 -15.12 2.21 10.72
CA VAL A 158 -14.19 3.33 10.50
C VAL A 158 -13.68 3.90 11.83
N GLU A 159 -14.57 4.15 12.80
CA GLU A 159 -14.18 4.63 14.14
C GLU A 159 -13.21 3.66 14.85
N VAL A 160 -13.48 2.36 14.72
CA VAL A 160 -12.63 1.30 15.27
C VAL A 160 -11.27 1.30 14.58
N ALA A 161 -11.21 1.44 13.25
CA ALA A 161 -9.96 1.51 12.49
C ALA A 161 -9.13 2.78 12.79
N ASP A 162 -9.80 3.93 12.95
CA ASP A 162 -9.16 5.19 13.36
C ASP A 162 -8.52 5.05 14.74
N GLU A 163 -9.24 4.52 15.73
CA GLU A 163 -8.69 4.26 17.07
C GLU A 163 -7.53 3.25 17.04
N TYR A 164 -7.66 2.19 16.23
CA TYR A 164 -6.61 1.21 16.02
C TYR A 164 -5.31 1.88 15.52
N LEU A 165 -5.40 2.74 14.51
CA LEU A 165 -4.25 3.46 13.94
C LEU A 165 -3.70 4.52 14.89
N ARG A 166 -4.55 5.28 15.59
CA ARG A 166 -4.14 6.28 16.60
C ARG A 166 -3.36 5.66 17.76
N ARG A 167 -3.62 4.40 18.10
CA ARG A 167 -2.80 3.62 19.05
C ARG A 167 -1.46 3.17 18.48
N GLY A 168 -1.08 3.68 17.32
CA GLY A 168 0.18 3.43 16.65
C GLY A 168 0.29 2.03 16.06
N ARG A 169 -0.84 1.36 15.78
CA ARG A 169 -0.89 0.07 15.07
C ARG A 169 -0.73 0.29 13.57
N SER A 170 -0.46 -0.77 12.83
CA SER A 170 -0.15 -0.66 11.40
C SER A 170 -1.36 -0.83 10.53
N ALA A 171 -1.40 -0.12 9.41
CA ALA A 171 -2.46 -0.23 8.43
C ALA A 171 -2.51 -1.62 7.76
N SER A 172 -3.18 -2.57 8.41
CA SER A 172 -3.33 -3.95 7.98
C SER A 172 -4.67 -4.51 8.43
N GLY A 173 -5.41 -5.12 7.50
CA GLY A 173 -6.70 -5.76 7.80
C GLY A 173 -6.57 -6.91 8.79
N ALA A 174 -5.56 -7.76 8.63
CA ALA A 174 -5.30 -8.87 9.56
C ALA A 174 -4.95 -8.38 10.98
N GLY A 175 -4.20 -7.28 11.10
CA GLY A 175 -3.90 -6.67 12.39
C GLY A 175 -5.13 -6.05 13.05
N LEU A 176 -6.07 -5.53 12.25
CA LEU A 176 -7.34 -5.01 12.75
C LEU A 176 -8.26 -6.14 13.25
N VAL A 177 -8.38 -7.25 12.50
CA VAL A 177 -9.13 -8.46 12.93
C VAL A 177 -8.63 -8.93 14.29
N ASP A 178 -7.32 -9.15 14.37
CA ASP A 178 -6.62 -9.61 15.57
C ASP A 178 -6.85 -8.69 16.78
N TRP A 179 -6.87 -7.38 16.54
CA TRP A 179 -7.16 -6.40 17.57
C TRP A 179 -8.61 -6.42 18.02
N ILE A 180 -9.56 -6.57 17.09
CA ILE A 180 -11.00 -6.68 17.40
C ILE A 180 -11.25 -7.92 18.25
N GLU A 181 -10.66 -9.07 17.90
CA GLU A 181 -10.82 -10.33 18.64
C GLU A 181 -10.24 -10.26 20.06
N ARG A 182 -9.16 -9.52 20.27
CA ARG A 182 -8.47 -9.41 21.57
C ARG A 182 -8.94 -8.25 22.45
N SER A 183 -9.80 -7.39 21.94
CA SER A 183 -10.20 -6.15 22.61
C SER A 183 -11.58 -6.24 23.23
N ASP A 184 -11.79 -7.25 24.09
CA ASP A 184 -13.03 -7.48 24.84
C ASP A 184 -13.47 -6.28 25.70
N LYS A 185 -12.52 -5.42 26.11
CA LYS A 185 -12.74 -4.22 26.92
C LYS A 185 -12.72 -2.90 26.15
N ASN A 186 -12.53 -2.90 24.83
CA ASN A 186 -12.51 -1.65 24.06
C ASN A 186 -13.94 -1.16 23.80
N PRO A 187 -14.34 0.04 24.26
CA PRO A 187 -15.68 0.57 24.05
C PRO A 187 -16.10 0.66 22.58
N GLN A 188 -15.18 0.95 21.67
CA GLN A 188 -15.48 1.04 20.23
C GLN A 188 -15.69 -0.33 19.60
N VAL A 189 -14.88 -1.32 19.98
CA VAL A 189 -15.06 -2.71 19.55
C VAL A 189 -16.37 -3.29 20.08
N LEU A 190 -16.76 -2.91 21.30
CA LEU A 190 -18.03 -3.31 21.88
C LEU A 190 -19.25 -2.78 21.11
N LYS A 191 -19.14 -1.62 20.45
CA LYS A 191 -20.19 -1.06 19.58
C LYS A 191 -20.34 -1.77 18.24
N LEU A 192 -19.37 -2.59 17.81
CA LEU A 192 -19.49 -3.33 16.55
C LEU A 192 -20.69 -4.27 16.60
N ALA A 193 -21.61 -4.05 15.67
CA ALA A 193 -22.83 -4.82 15.54
C ALA A 193 -22.53 -6.28 15.17
N LYS A 194 -23.47 -7.17 15.49
CA LYS A 194 -23.35 -8.62 15.25
C LYS A 194 -22.98 -8.98 13.79
N PRO A 195 -23.54 -8.32 12.73
CA PRO A 195 -23.16 -8.63 11.35
C PRO A 195 -21.66 -8.43 11.07
N VAL A 196 -21.06 -7.36 11.58
CA VAL A 196 -19.62 -7.08 11.39
C VAL A 196 -18.78 -8.18 12.03
N ARG A 197 -19.13 -8.59 13.25
CA ARG A 197 -18.43 -9.66 13.97
C ARG A 197 -18.57 -11.00 13.26
N ASN A 198 -19.76 -11.32 12.76
CA ASN A 198 -19.99 -12.52 11.97
C ASN A 198 -19.18 -12.49 10.67
N PHE A 199 -19.14 -11.36 9.96
CA PHE A 199 -18.32 -11.23 8.75
C PHE A 199 -16.83 -11.40 9.05
N ILE A 200 -16.32 -10.84 10.14
CA ILE A 200 -14.92 -11.05 10.58
C ILE A 200 -14.66 -12.53 10.88
N ALA A 201 -15.57 -13.20 11.59
CA ALA A 201 -15.40 -14.59 12.00
C ALA A 201 -15.53 -15.60 10.85
N TYR A 202 -16.38 -15.33 9.85
CA TYR A 202 -16.75 -16.30 8.82
C TYR A 202 -16.35 -15.89 7.40
N GLY A 203 -16.04 -14.62 7.15
CA GLY A 203 -15.75 -14.09 5.81
C GLY A 203 -14.32 -14.36 5.31
N GLY A 204 -13.50 -15.10 6.07
CA GLY A 204 -12.21 -15.61 5.62
C GLY A 204 -11.23 -14.54 5.12
N SER A 205 -10.51 -14.85 4.03
CA SER A 205 -9.57 -13.91 3.41
C SER A 205 -10.25 -12.66 2.87
N PHE A 206 -11.47 -12.77 2.35
CA PHE A 206 -12.21 -11.63 1.84
C PHE A 206 -12.52 -10.60 2.93
N ALA A 207 -12.82 -11.05 4.16
CA ALA A 207 -12.96 -10.14 5.30
C ALA A 207 -11.67 -9.37 5.59
N ILE A 208 -10.52 -10.03 5.51
CA ILE A 208 -9.21 -9.39 5.67
C ILE A 208 -8.97 -8.35 4.58
N ASP A 209 -9.29 -8.66 3.32
CA ASP A 209 -9.07 -7.74 2.20
C ASP A 209 -9.95 -6.48 2.30
N VAL A 210 -11.22 -6.63 2.69
CA VAL A 210 -12.14 -5.51 2.95
C VAL A 210 -11.64 -4.64 4.10
N LEU A 211 -11.17 -5.25 5.19
CA LEU A 211 -10.63 -4.52 6.34
C LEU A 211 -9.29 -3.84 6.02
N ASP A 212 -8.45 -4.48 5.22
CA ASP A 212 -7.18 -3.93 4.76
C ASP A 212 -7.41 -2.69 3.89
N TYR A 213 -8.39 -2.78 2.98
CA TYR A 213 -8.85 -1.65 2.18
C TYR A 213 -9.35 -0.50 3.07
N LEU A 214 -10.22 -0.78 4.05
CA LEU A 214 -10.73 0.24 4.97
C LEU A 214 -9.61 0.91 5.77
N VAL A 215 -8.76 0.14 6.45
CA VAL A 215 -7.71 0.67 7.32
C VAL A 215 -6.70 1.49 6.53
N LYS A 216 -6.30 1.06 5.32
CA LYS A 216 -5.40 1.83 4.46
C LYS A 216 -6.00 3.16 3.98
N ASN A 217 -7.32 3.25 3.86
CA ASN A 217 -7.97 4.52 3.52
C ASN A 217 -8.07 5.45 4.74
N VAL A 218 -8.31 4.91 5.94
CA VAL A 218 -8.25 5.68 7.19
C VAL A 218 -6.83 6.22 7.42
N ASP A 219 -5.81 5.38 7.24
CA ASP A 219 -4.39 5.76 7.37
C ASP A 219 -4.02 6.91 6.41
N ARG A 220 -4.50 6.87 5.16
CA ARG A 220 -4.32 7.94 4.18
C ARG A 220 -4.97 9.27 4.62
N ILE A 221 -6.15 9.21 5.22
CA ILE A 221 -6.84 10.40 5.76
C ILE A 221 -6.07 10.97 6.95
N LEU A 222 -5.58 10.11 7.84
CA LEU A 222 -4.71 10.51 8.97
C LEU A 222 -3.39 11.14 8.49
N ASP A 223 -2.88 10.69 7.34
CA ASP A 223 -1.71 11.25 6.66
C ASP A 223 -2.00 12.55 5.87
N GLY A 224 -3.22 13.09 5.93
CA GLY A 224 -3.60 14.33 5.26
C GLY A 224 -3.74 14.23 3.74
N ARG A 225 -3.84 13.01 3.19
CA ARG A 225 -4.11 12.79 1.77
C ARG A 225 -5.62 12.84 1.53
N THR A 226 -6.05 13.64 0.56
CA THR A 226 -7.45 13.64 0.14
C THR A 226 -7.82 12.30 -0.50
N VAL A 227 -9.00 11.79 -0.18
CA VAL A 227 -9.60 10.56 -0.77
C VAL A 227 -9.72 10.65 -2.32
N SER A 228 -9.49 11.84 -2.90
CA SER A 228 -9.69 12.16 -4.31
C SER A 228 -8.48 11.89 -5.24
N ASP A 229 -7.28 11.58 -4.74
CA ASP A 229 -6.08 11.51 -5.59
C ASP A 229 -5.66 10.10 -6.04
N ASP A 230 -6.48 9.08 -5.77
CA ASP A 230 -6.21 7.73 -6.25
C ASP A 230 -7.52 7.04 -6.63
N ARG A 231 -7.98 7.27 -7.86
CA ARG A 231 -8.97 6.41 -8.51
C ARG A 231 -8.32 5.08 -8.92
N THR A 232 -7.64 4.43 -7.99
CA THR A 232 -7.28 3.03 -8.12
C THR A 232 -8.60 2.29 -8.24
N ASP A 233 -8.94 1.76 -9.42
CA ASP A 233 -10.06 0.82 -9.50
C ASP A 233 -9.76 -0.38 -8.58
N HIS A 234 -10.31 -0.36 -7.36
CA HIS A 234 -10.25 -1.46 -6.41
C HIS A 234 -11.26 -2.53 -6.83
N HIS A 235 -11.07 -3.12 -8.02
CA HIS A 235 -11.97 -4.14 -8.59
C HIS A 235 -12.13 -5.38 -7.72
N GLU A 236 -11.30 -5.55 -6.68
CA GLU A 236 -11.34 -6.68 -5.74
C GLU A 236 -12.32 -6.48 -4.58
N ILE A 237 -12.63 -5.22 -4.23
CA ILE A 237 -13.62 -4.91 -3.21
C ILE A 237 -14.92 -4.53 -3.93
N PRO A 238 -16.04 -5.23 -3.74
CA PRO A 238 -17.29 -4.94 -4.43
C PRO A 238 -17.76 -3.48 -4.35
N LYS A 239 -18.35 -2.96 -5.43
CA LYS A 239 -18.88 -1.58 -5.54
C LYS A 239 -19.62 -1.11 -4.30
N ILE A 240 -20.56 -1.93 -3.81
CA ILE A 240 -21.39 -1.61 -2.65
C ILE A 240 -20.55 -1.36 -1.38
N LEU A 241 -19.49 -2.14 -1.15
CA LEU A 241 -18.58 -1.96 -0.02
C LEU A 241 -17.65 -0.75 -0.24
N ARG A 242 -17.16 -0.55 -1.47
CA ARG A 242 -16.34 0.63 -1.79
C ARG A 242 -17.10 1.92 -1.56
N HIS A 243 -18.30 2.04 -2.13
CA HIS A 243 -19.15 3.22 -1.94
C HIS A 243 -19.50 3.41 -0.48
N GLY A 244 -19.87 2.34 0.24
CA GLY A 244 -20.17 2.42 1.67
C GLY A 244 -18.98 2.91 2.50
N ILE A 245 -17.76 2.44 2.21
CA ILE A 245 -16.52 2.89 2.87
C ILE A 245 -16.22 4.34 2.52
N SER A 246 -16.27 4.73 1.25
CA SER A 246 -16.06 6.12 0.84
C SER A 246 -17.05 7.06 1.53
N SER A 247 -18.35 6.76 1.51
CA SER A 247 -19.37 7.57 2.16
C SER A 247 -19.17 7.65 3.68
N ALA A 248 -18.80 6.54 4.33
CA ALA A 248 -18.53 6.53 5.76
C ALA A 248 -17.27 7.33 6.14
N LEU A 249 -16.22 7.27 5.31
CA LEU A 249 -15.01 8.06 5.48
C LEU A 249 -15.27 9.55 5.29
N GLU A 250 -16.03 9.93 4.26
CA GLU A 250 -16.50 11.29 4.06
C GLU A 250 -17.28 11.77 5.28
N ALA A 251 -18.29 11.02 5.72
CA ALA A 251 -19.05 11.33 6.92
C ALA A 251 -18.18 11.41 8.19
N HIS A 252 -17.15 10.58 8.32
CA HIS A 252 -16.20 10.62 9.44
C HIS A 252 -15.32 11.89 9.40
N THR A 253 -14.88 12.30 8.19
CA THR A 253 -14.10 13.54 7.99
C THR A 253 -14.92 14.81 8.20
N PHE A 254 -16.21 14.81 7.85
CA PHE A 254 -17.09 15.99 7.95
C PHE A 254 -17.93 16.05 9.24
N GLY A 255 -18.29 14.90 9.82
CA GLY A 255 -19.26 14.75 10.90
C GLY A 255 -18.69 14.83 12.32
N SER A 256 -17.39 15.05 12.48
CA SER A 256 -16.79 15.29 13.80
C SER A 256 -17.00 16.73 14.29
N THR A 257 -18.25 17.18 14.30
CA THR A 257 -18.68 18.39 15.01
C THR A 257 -18.90 18.05 16.48
N GLY A 258 -17.82 18.00 17.26
CA GLY A 258 -17.91 17.83 18.72
C GLY A 258 -16.68 17.17 19.33
N GLY A 259 -15.57 17.90 19.37
CA GLY A 259 -14.34 17.49 20.04
C GLY A 259 -13.16 17.36 19.07
N ALA A 260 -12.33 18.41 19.04
CA ALA A 260 -11.00 18.44 18.40
C ALA A 260 -10.91 18.26 16.87
N TYR A 261 -12.00 18.45 16.12
CA TYR A 261 -11.90 18.84 14.71
C TYR A 261 -12.18 20.33 14.58
N ALA A 262 -11.28 21.13 15.12
CA ALA A 262 -10.98 22.37 14.43
C ALA A 262 -10.46 21.92 13.06
N ARG A 263 -11.17 22.31 11.99
CA ARG A 263 -10.54 22.52 10.69
C ARG A 263 -9.38 23.48 10.95
N SER A 264 -8.22 22.91 11.29
CA SER A 264 -6.99 23.61 11.03
C SER A 264 -6.81 23.45 9.53
N GLU A 265 -6.96 24.56 8.81
CA GLU A 265 -6.23 24.80 7.58
C GLU A 265 -4.70 24.81 7.86
N ALA A 266 -4.20 23.88 8.67
CA ALA A 266 -2.80 23.55 8.77
C ALA A 266 -2.46 22.83 7.47
N ARG A 267 -1.96 23.63 6.53
CA ARG A 267 -1.02 23.29 5.45
C ARG A 267 -0.63 21.81 5.45
N GLY A 268 -0.81 21.11 4.33
CA GLY A 268 -0.58 19.66 4.19
C GLY A 268 0.84 19.18 4.53
N LEU A 269 1.15 19.11 5.83
CA LEU A 269 2.32 18.48 6.39
C LEU A 269 2.14 16.96 6.31
N ARG A 270 3.05 16.27 5.63
CA ARG A 270 3.09 14.80 5.62
C ARG A 270 3.41 14.27 7.03
N ALA A 271 3.08 13.02 7.32
CA ALA A 271 3.43 12.37 8.59
C ALA A 271 4.91 11.95 8.63
N PRO A 272 5.60 12.06 9.79
CA PRO A 272 6.92 11.47 10.00
C PRO A 272 6.92 9.94 9.89
N SER A 273 8.03 9.36 9.40
CA SER A 273 8.18 7.91 9.27
C SER A 273 9.50 7.41 9.84
N VAL A 274 9.59 6.10 10.11
CA VAL A 274 10.83 5.46 10.58
C VAL A 274 11.39 4.61 9.44
N ARG A 275 12.72 4.63 9.29
CA ARG A 275 13.43 3.91 8.24
C ARG A 275 14.73 3.31 8.77
N TYR A 276 15.14 2.18 8.23
CA TYR A 276 16.52 1.71 8.32
C TYR A 276 17.30 2.24 7.11
N ALA A 277 18.37 2.99 7.38
CA ALA A 277 19.28 3.54 6.37
C ALA A 277 20.51 2.61 6.25
N PRO A 278 20.58 1.72 5.23
CA PRO A 278 21.61 0.68 5.19
C PRO A 278 23.01 1.21 4.92
N LEU A 279 23.12 2.38 4.27
CA LEU A 279 24.41 3.02 3.98
C LEU A 279 25.06 3.59 5.25
N ASP A 280 24.24 4.10 6.16
CA ASP A 280 24.67 4.70 7.42
C ASP A 280 24.62 3.71 8.59
N ASP A 281 24.07 2.51 8.35
CA ASP A 281 23.73 1.49 9.32
C ASP A 281 22.97 2.08 10.52
N GLN A 282 21.89 2.83 10.25
CA GLN A 282 21.15 3.57 11.29
C GLN A 282 19.66 3.37 11.16
N VAL A 283 18.97 3.31 12.30
CA VAL A 283 17.52 3.55 12.35
C VAL A 283 17.31 5.06 12.46
N VAL A 284 16.57 5.64 11.53
CA VAL A 284 16.34 7.07 11.42
C VAL A 284 14.85 7.40 11.43
N VAL A 285 14.52 8.57 11.93
CA VAL A 285 13.21 9.21 11.75
C VAL A 285 13.31 10.16 10.56
N GLU A 286 12.50 9.93 9.53
CA GLU A 286 12.33 10.81 8.40
C GLU A 286 11.23 11.82 8.72
N LEU A 287 11.64 13.08 8.95
CA LEU A 287 10.75 14.21 9.09
C LEU A 287 10.47 14.78 7.69
N PRO A 288 9.21 14.97 7.31
CA PRO A 288 8.89 15.43 5.98
C PRO A 288 9.32 16.87 5.77
N SER A 289 9.53 17.19 4.50
CA SER A 289 9.84 18.54 4.05
C SER A 289 8.62 19.42 4.16
N THR A 290 8.80 20.60 4.76
CA THR A 290 7.71 21.52 5.11
C THR A 290 8.18 22.95 4.87
N GLU A 291 7.28 23.79 4.37
CA GLU A 291 7.51 25.24 4.31
C GLU A 291 7.44 25.81 5.71
N PHE A 292 8.60 25.93 6.35
CA PHE A 292 8.67 26.53 7.66
C PHE A 292 8.96 28.03 7.58
N GLY A 293 8.17 28.82 8.32
CA GLY A 293 8.59 30.17 8.71
C GLY A 293 9.83 30.13 9.61
N GLU A 294 10.51 31.26 9.80
CA GLU A 294 11.78 31.34 10.60
C GLU A 294 11.64 30.80 12.04
N ASP A 295 10.42 30.78 12.59
CA ASP A 295 10.11 30.31 13.95
C ASP A 295 9.60 28.86 14.01
N GLU A 296 9.34 28.20 12.89
CA GLU A 296 8.70 26.89 12.84
C GLU A 296 9.74 25.76 12.91
N LYS A 297 9.57 24.83 13.87
CA LYS A 297 10.54 23.78 14.17
C LYS A 297 9.83 22.48 14.53
N TRP A 298 10.41 21.37 14.13
CA TRP A 298 10.08 20.06 14.66
C TRP A 298 10.67 19.92 16.05
N GLN A 299 9.92 19.36 16.99
CA GLN A 299 10.43 18.88 18.27
C GLN A 299 10.33 17.36 18.24
N VAL A 300 11.47 16.67 18.32
CA VAL A 300 11.51 15.21 18.33
C VAL A 300 12.03 14.76 19.69
N SER A 301 11.15 14.17 20.49
CA SER A 301 11.47 13.53 21.76
C SER A 301 11.66 12.03 21.55
N ILE A 302 12.83 11.52 21.95
CA ILE A 302 13.16 10.09 21.91
C ILE A 302 13.27 9.59 23.35
N ASP A 303 12.29 8.83 23.84
CA ASP A 303 12.19 8.44 25.26
C ASP A 303 12.40 9.60 26.25
N GLY A 304 11.89 10.79 25.92
CA GLY A 304 11.97 12.00 26.74
C GLY A 304 13.17 12.92 26.42
N ASP A 305 14.14 12.47 25.63
CA ASP A 305 15.25 13.31 25.16
C ASP A 305 14.79 14.13 23.94
N THR A 306 14.45 15.40 24.16
CA THR A 306 13.90 16.29 23.11
C THR A 306 14.98 17.02 22.32
N THR A 307 14.95 16.86 21.01
CA THR A 307 15.78 17.57 20.04
C THR A 307 14.92 18.48 19.17
N VAL A 308 15.27 19.77 19.12
CA VAL A 308 14.63 20.71 18.20
C VAL A 308 15.31 20.63 16.83
N VAL A 309 14.53 20.31 15.81
CA VAL A 309 14.95 20.14 14.43
C VAL A 309 14.31 21.21 13.56
N THR A 310 15.13 22.13 13.07
CA THR A 310 14.77 23.03 11.98
C THR A 310 15.19 22.38 10.66
N PRO A 311 14.27 21.92 9.81
CA PRO A 311 14.54 21.57 8.42
C PRO A 311 15.32 22.71 7.79
N ARG A 312 16.45 22.36 7.19
CA ARG A 312 17.18 23.33 6.40
C ARG A 312 16.72 23.15 4.98
N GLY A 313 16.29 24.26 4.40
CA GLY A 313 16.04 24.29 2.98
C GLY A 313 17.30 23.95 2.21
N GLU A 314 17.13 23.12 1.19
CA GLU A 314 18.14 22.99 0.17
C GLU A 314 18.09 24.25 -0.69
N TRP A 315 19.23 24.93 -0.78
CA TRP A 315 19.31 26.24 -1.43
C TRP A 315 18.90 26.13 -2.90
N GLY A 316 18.00 27.03 -3.32
CA GLY A 316 17.45 27.06 -4.68
C GLY A 316 16.29 26.09 -4.96
N LEU A 317 15.78 25.37 -3.96
CA LEU A 317 14.71 24.38 -4.14
C LEU A 317 13.39 24.82 -3.47
N ASP A 318 12.26 24.52 -4.12
CA ASP A 318 10.94 24.56 -3.47
C ASP A 318 10.90 23.52 -2.34
N TRP A 319 10.26 23.85 -1.22
CA TRP A 319 10.21 22.99 -0.03
C TRP A 319 9.57 21.62 -0.30
N ARG A 320 8.71 21.51 -1.31
CA ARG A 320 8.11 20.24 -1.75
C ARG A 320 9.13 19.29 -2.36
N GLU A 321 10.29 19.81 -2.75
CA GLU A 321 11.37 19.07 -3.40
C GLU A 321 12.56 18.79 -2.47
N TRP A 322 12.52 19.25 -1.21
CA TRP A 322 13.58 18.94 -0.26
C TRP A 322 13.53 17.47 0.14
N GLU A 323 14.69 16.87 0.37
CA GLU A 323 14.76 15.54 0.98
C GLU A 323 14.24 15.58 2.43
N PRO A 324 13.54 14.53 2.90
CA PRO A 324 13.13 14.43 4.29
C PRO A 324 14.32 14.60 5.25
N THR A 325 14.14 15.39 6.30
CA THR A 325 15.18 15.55 7.32
C THR A 325 15.28 14.26 8.13
N ARG A 326 16.41 13.57 8.02
CA ARG A 326 16.70 12.33 8.76
C ARG A 326 17.32 12.64 10.12
N LEU A 327 16.70 12.15 11.19
CA LEU A 327 17.25 12.19 12.55
C LEU A 327 17.59 10.77 13.02
N PRO A 328 18.84 10.47 13.40
CA PRO A 328 19.21 9.16 13.88
C PRO A 328 18.60 8.88 15.26
N ILE A 329 18.10 7.66 15.44
CA ILE A 329 17.69 7.13 16.72
C ILE A 329 18.91 6.45 17.32
N SER A 330 19.53 7.05 18.32
CA SER A 330 20.84 6.64 18.84
C SER A 330 20.80 5.48 19.84
N LYS A 331 19.63 5.07 20.31
CA LYS A 331 19.42 3.95 21.23
C LYS A 331 18.06 3.29 20.97
N PRO A 332 17.86 2.01 21.33
CA PRO A 332 16.54 1.37 21.25
C PRO A 332 15.52 2.08 22.14
N ALA A 333 14.73 2.96 21.54
CA ALA A 333 13.73 3.76 22.23
C ALA A 333 12.38 3.03 22.31
N ARG A 334 11.59 3.30 23.34
CA ARG A 334 10.21 2.77 23.46
C ARG A 334 9.23 3.61 22.65
N GLU A 335 9.42 4.92 22.64
CA GLU A 335 8.52 5.87 22.01
C GLU A 335 9.29 7.04 21.40
N LEU A 336 8.80 7.50 20.24
CA LEU A 336 9.10 8.81 19.69
C LEU A 336 7.87 9.70 19.85
N VAL A 337 8.06 10.92 20.32
CA VAL A 337 7.03 11.97 20.29
C VAL A 337 7.55 13.07 19.38
N ILE A 338 6.84 13.33 18.29
CA ILE A 338 7.22 14.33 17.29
C ILE A 338 6.15 15.38 17.31
N GLU A 339 6.53 16.64 17.49
CA GLU A 339 5.61 17.77 17.52
C GLU A 339 6.05 18.80 16.47
N CYS A 340 5.08 19.38 15.79
CA CYS A 340 5.30 20.49 14.89
C CYS A 340 4.60 21.72 15.43
N ASN A 341 5.37 22.73 15.82
CA ASN A 341 4.86 23.92 16.50
C ASN A 341 3.88 24.75 15.64
N SER A 342 3.91 24.62 14.30
CA SER A 342 3.03 25.37 13.40
C SER A 342 1.72 24.68 13.06
N ALA A 343 1.61 23.37 13.32
CA ALA A 343 0.48 22.57 12.87
C ALA A 343 -0.39 22.02 14.01
N GLU A 344 -0.12 22.37 15.28
CA GLU A 344 -0.68 21.73 16.49
C GLU A 344 -0.71 20.18 16.37
N SER A 345 0.24 19.62 15.61
CA SER A 345 0.25 18.22 15.24
C SER A 345 1.32 17.49 16.06
N SER A 346 0.91 16.41 16.71
CA SER A 346 1.76 15.56 17.53
C SER A 346 1.63 14.11 17.08
N TRP A 347 2.76 13.46 16.79
CA TRP A 347 2.84 12.06 16.41
C TRP A 347 3.55 11.27 17.51
N ARG A 348 2.87 10.25 18.04
CA ARG A 348 3.45 9.27 18.95
C ARG A 348 3.71 7.96 18.22
N ILE A 349 4.98 7.58 18.14
CA ILE A 349 5.43 6.38 17.41
C ILE A 349 6.06 5.40 18.41
N PRO A 350 5.35 4.35 18.84
CA PRO A 350 5.93 3.30 19.65
C PRO A 350 6.93 2.51 18.80
N LEU A 351 8.19 2.49 19.22
CA LEU A 351 9.30 1.95 18.43
C LEU A 351 9.63 0.52 18.88
N VAL A 352 10.46 0.35 19.91
CA VAL A 352 10.81 -0.97 20.45
C VAL A 352 9.91 -1.31 21.63
N ARG A 353 9.06 -2.34 21.48
CA ARG A 353 8.25 -2.85 22.57
C ARG A 353 9.04 -3.89 23.36
N SER A 354 8.98 -3.81 24.69
CA SER A 354 9.62 -4.81 25.54
C SER A 354 9.04 -6.22 25.31
N GLN A 355 7.74 -6.35 25.06
CA GLN A 355 7.09 -7.64 24.80
C GLN A 355 7.44 -8.23 23.43
N ASP A 356 7.89 -7.40 22.48
CA ASP A 356 8.16 -7.80 21.10
C ASP A 356 9.35 -6.98 20.57
N PRO A 357 10.58 -7.32 21.00
CA PRO A 357 11.77 -6.50 20.79
C PRO A 357 12.33 -6.72 19.37
N VAL A 358 11.55 -6.36 18.35
CA VAL A 358 11.97 -6.47 16.95
C VAL A 358 11.41 -5.31 16.12
N LEU A 359 12.24 -4.75 15.25
CA LEU A 359 11.81 -3.87 14.17
C LEU A 359 12.04 -4.59 12.84
N LEU A 360 11.03 -4.61 11.98
CA LEU A 360 11.10 -5.25 10.68
C LEU A 360 11.04 -4.17 9.60
N PHE A 361 11.90 -4.26 8.60
CA PHE A 361 11.95 -3.36 7.47
C PHE A 361 11.90 -4.14 6.16
N ASP A 362 11.30 -3.56 5.13
CA ASP A 362 11.41 -4.11 3.78
C ASP A 362 12.84 -3.94 3.22
N ARG A 363 13.09 -4.50 2.03
CA ARG A 363 14.40 -4.41 1.35
C ARG A 363 14.86 -2.96 1.07
N ASP A 364 13.93 -2.02 1.03
CA ASP A 364 14.19 -0.61 0.78
C ASP A 364 14.42 0.15 2.10
N GLY A 365 14.35 -0.56 3.23
CA GLY A 365 14.54 -0.05 4.58
C GLY A 365 13.30 0.61 5.17
N ARG A 366 12.12 0.53 4.52
CA ARG A 366 10.88 1.10 5.09
C ARG A 366 10.37 0.23 6.22
N TRP A 367 9.95 0.87 7.30
CA TRP A 367 9.53 0.15 8.49
C TRP A 367 8.17 -0.53 8.29
N MET A 368 8.17 -1.86 8.44
CA MET A 368 6.98 -2.70 8.50
C MET A 368 6.41 -2.68 9.91
N ARG A 369 5.95 -1.49 10.33
CA ARG A 369 5.32 -1.26 11.63
C ARG A 369 4.22 -2.30 11.82
N ASN A 370 4.12 -2.93 13.00
CA ASN A 370 3.01 -3.75 13.51
C ASN A 370 2.29 -4.75 12.57
N GLN A 371 2.89 -5.13 11.43
CA GLN A 371 2.25 -6.01 10.46
C GLN A 371 2.01 -7.39 11.05
N ALA A 372 0.74 -7.79 11.12
CA ALA A 372 0.32 -9.14 11.50
C ALA A 372 0.64 -10.17 10.40
N VAL A 373 0.74 -9.72 9.14
CA VAL A 373 1.09 -10.54 7.99
C VAL A 373 2.27 -9.92 7.23
N LEU A 374 3.36 -10.66 7.12
CA LEU A 374 4.59 -10.28 6.41
C LEU A 374 4.56 -10.77 4.95
N PRO A 375 5.22 -10.05 4.03
CA PRO A 375 5.39 -10.52 2.67
C PRO A 375 6.26 -11.78 2.62
N LYS A 376 6.07 -12.62 1.60
CA LYS A 376 7.08 -13.62 1.22
C LYS A 376 8.34 -12.93 0.70
N GLY A 377 9.50 -13.51 0.97
CA GLY A 377 10.82 -13.02 0.55
C GLY A 377 11.57 -12.28 1.65
N GLU A 378 12.56 -11.49 1.23
CA GLU A 378 13.50 -10.85 2.16
C GLU A 378 12.88 -9.77 3.04
N VAL A 379 13.18 -9.83 4.33
CA VAL A 379 12.95 -8.79 5.32
C VAL A 379 14.23 -8.48 6.08
N LEU A 380 14.43 -7.22 6.46
CA LEU A 380 15.49 -6.79 7.35
C LEU A 380 14.95 -6.75 8.78
N ALA A 381 15.56 -7.51 9.68
CA ALA A 381 15.19 -7.56 11.08
C ALA A 381 16.24 -6.87 11.94
N VAL A 382 15.80 -5.95 12.80
CA VAL A 382 16.61 -5.32 13.85
C VAL A 382 16.12 -5.83 15.20
N TYR A 383 16.95 -6.60 15.91
CA TYR A 383 16.57 -7.33 17.12
C TYR A 383 17.77 -7.50 18.08
N PRO A 384 17.54 -7.79 19.38
CA PRO A 384 18.63 -8.03 20.31
C PRO A 384 19.50 -9.23 19.89
N GLU A 385 20.81 -9.13 20.08
CA GLU A 385 21.79 -10.17 19.67
C GLU A 385 21.54 -11.55 20.30
N HIS A 386 20.93 -11.58 21.49
CA HIS A 386 20.60 -12.81 22.22
C HIS A 386 19.23 -13.39 21.86
N ALA A 387 18.47 -12.72 20.97
CA ALA A 387 17.18 -13.19 20.53
C ALA A 387 17.31 -14.05 19.27
N ARG A 388 16.40 -15.00 19.11
CA ARG A 388 16.28 -15.88 17.95
C ARG A 388 15.03 -15.53 17.15
N LEU A 389 15.09 -15.73 15.84
CA LEU A 389 13.94 -15.61 14.96
C LEU A 389 13.45 -17.00 14.62
N VAL A 390 12.16 -17.27 14.82
CA VAL A 390 11.57 -18.60 14.60
C VAL A 390 10.35 -18.50 13.71
N ASP A 391 10.18 -19.50 12.85
CA ASP A 391 8.91 -19.86 12.26
C ASP A 391 8.22 -20.81 13.24
N GLU A 392 7.31 -20.28 14.05
CA GLU A 392 6.62 -21.07 15.07
C GLU A 392 5.60 -22.05 14.47
N VAL A 393 5.08 -21.76 13.29
CA VAL A 393 4.12 -22.65 12.61
C VAL A 393 4.84 -23.86 12.02
N ALA A 394 6.01 -23.66 11.42
CA ALA A 394 6.85 -24.76 10.92
C ALA A 394 7.71 -25.42 12.02
N ASP A 395 7.78 -24.82 13.20
CA ASP A 395 8.67 -25.18 14.32
C ASP A 395 10.16 -25.23 13.91
N VAL A 396 10.60 -24.21 13.15
CA VAL A 396 11.97 -24.09 12.65
C VAL A 396 12.56 -22.73 13.02
N GLU A 397 13.83 -22.70 13.42
CA GLU A 397 14.56 -21.44 13.60
C GLU A 397 14.90 -20.82 12.24
N LEU A 398 14.50 -19.57 12.02
CA LEU A 398 14.79 -18.81 10.81
C LEU A 398 16.23 -18.31 10.89
N GLN A 399 17.12 -18.92 10.11
CA GLN A 399 18.52 -18.50 10.03
C GLN A 399 18.64 -17.30 9.10
N PRO A 400 19.09 -16.13 9.60
CA PRO A 400 19.41 -15.00 8.74
C PRO A 400 20.54 -15.39 7.78
N TYR A 401 20.39 -15.04 6.51
CA TYR A 401 21.40 -15.37 5.50
C TYR A 401 22.51 -14.29 5.44
N ALA A 402 22.27 -13.11 6.01
CA ALA A 402 23.25 -12.02 6.12
C ALA A 402 23.08 -11.25 7.44
N HIS A 403 24.21 -10.85 8.04
CA HIS A 403 24.27 -9.97 9.21
C HIS A 403 25.00 -8.68 8.83
N PHE A 404 24.44 -7.53 9.23
CA PHE A 404 25.01 -6.21 8.92
C PHE A 404 25.65 -5.52 10.14
N GLY A 405 25.69 -6.19 11.30
CA GLY A 405 26.22 -5.62 12.54
C GLY A 405 25.14 -4.94 13.36
N SER A 406 25.52 -3.96 14.18
CA SER A 406 24.62 -3.25 15.09
C SER A 406 24.29 -1.86 14.55
N PRO A 407 23.02 -1.43 14.54
CA PRO A 407 22.69 -0.06 14.15
C PRO A 407 23.48 0.95 14.98
N GLY A 408 23.83 2.10 14.39
CA GLY A 408 24.61 3.15 15.02
C GLY A 408 24.04 3.56 16.39
N GLY A 409 24.79 3.25 17.46
CA GLY A 409 24.42 3.54 18.85
C GLY A 409 23.59 2.46 19.57
N TRP A 410 23.12 1.43 18.86
CA TRP A 410 22.29 0.36 19.42
C TRP A 410 23.16 -0.81 19.90
N HIS A 411 23.74 -0.67 21.08
CA HIS A 411 24.55 -1.73 21.69
C HIS A 411 23.73 -2.99 22.02
N LYS A 412 24.29 -4.18 21.73
CA LYS A 412 23.65 -5.52 21.93
C LYS A 412 22.42 -5.78 21.04
N TRP A 413 22.35 -5.06 19.93
CA TRP A 413 21.35 -5.24 18.87
C TRP A 413 22.06 -5.57 17.58
N GLN A 414 21.38 -6.29 16.72
CA GLN A 414 21.89 -6.66 15.40
C GLN A 414 20.85 -6.40 14.33
N VAL A 415 21.34 -6.17 13.11
CA VAL A 415 20.58 -6.15 11.88
C VAL A 415 20.92 -7.40 11.08
N ALA A 416 19.89 -8.11 10.63
CA ALA A 416 20.06 -9.28 9.78
C ALA A 416 19.00 -9.34 8.68
N ALA A 417 19.36 -9.86 7.51
CA ALA A 417 18.41 -10.19 6.45
C ALA A 417 17.92 -11.63 6.61
N VAL A 418 16.60 -11.79 6.56
CA VAL A 418 15.92 -13.07 6.70
C VAL A 418 15.06 -13.30 5.47
N ASP A 419 15.15 -14.50 4.88
CA ASP A 419 14.28 -14.89 3.77
C ASP A 419 13.03 -15.60 4.30
N LEU A 420 11.86 -15.03 4.01
CA LEU A 420 10.55 -15.58 4.39
C LEU A 420 9.86 -16.32 3.24
N SER A 421 10.57 -16.63 2.14
CA SER A 421 9.95 -17.28 0.97
C SER A 421 9.30 -18.63 1.30
N GLU A 422 9.96 -19.43 2.15
CA GLU A 422 9.46 -20.74 2.61
C GLU A 422 8.87 -20.70 4.03
N ALA A 423 8.92 -19.55 4.70
CA ALA A 423 8.39 -19.40 6.05
C ALA A 423 6.86 -19.24 6.04
N MET A 424 6.21 -19.77 7.06
CA MET A 424 4.78 -19.61 7.33
C MET A 424 4.52 -18.54 8.40
N SER A 425 5.50 -18.30 9.26
CA SER A 425 5.44 -17.28 10.30
C SER A 425 6.82 -16.74 10.66
N LEU A 426 6.84 -15.59 11.34
CA LEU A 426 8.00 -15.05 12.00
C LEU A 426 7.63 -14.60 13.40
N ARG A 427 8.43 -15.02 14.37
CA ARG A 427 8.35 -14.57 15.76
C ARG A 427 9.76 -14.39 16.32
N VAL A 428 9.97 -13.31 17.08
CA VAL A 428 11.19 -13.13 17.87
C VAL A 428 11.04 -13.83 19.21
N VAL A 429 12.05 -14.60 19.62
CA VAL A 429 12.07 -15.35 20.89
C VAL A 429 13.34 -14.99 21.64
N THR A 430 13.19 -14.64 22.91
CA THR A 430 14.31 -14.49 23.85
C THR A 430 14.16 -15.50 24.98
N ASP A 431 15.21 -15.70 25.78
CA ASP A 431 15.18 -16.62 26.92
C ASP A 431 14.04 -16.33 27.92
N ALA A 432 13.56 -15.08 27.96
CA ALA A 432 12.52 -14.65 28.88
C ALA A 432 11.11 -14.60 28.27
N ARG A 433 10.97 -14.51 26.93
CA ARG A 433 9.67 -14.23 26.31
C ARG A 433 9.58 -14.61 24.83
N LYS A 434 8.35 -14.84 24.38
CA LYS A 434 7.97 -14.95 22.98
C LYS A 434 7.30 -13.65 22.53
N GLY A 435 7.78 -13.06 21.43
CA GLY A 435 7.23 -11.85 20.83
C GLY A 435 5.94 -12.08 20.05
N THR A 436 5.51 -11.10 19.26
CA THR A 436 4.28 -11.19 18.45
C THR A 436 4.46 -12.21 17.31
N LEU A 437 3.51 -13.13 17.15
CA LEU A 437 3.45 -13.98 15.96
C LEU A 437 3.00 -13.17 14.75
N ARG A 438 3.78 -13.23 13.68
CA ARG A 438 3.42 -12.63 12.40
C ARG A 438 3.30 -13.75 11.38
N GLY A 439 2.14 -13.87 10.74
CA GLY A 439 1.98 -14.81 9.62
C GLY A 439 2.80 -14.34 8.43
N VAL A 440 3.26 -15.26 7.58
CA VAL A 440 3.82 -14.94 6.27
C VAL A 440 2.78 -15.29 5.23
N ARG A 441 2.62 -14.47 4.19
CA ARG A 441 1.64 -14.73 3.13
C ARG A 441 1.83 -16.14 2.54
N VAL A 442 0.74 -16.88 2.38
CA VAL A 442 0.75 -18.24 1.79
C VAL A 442 1.08 -18.19 0.29
N VAL A 443 0.67 -17.12 -0.40
CA VAL A 443 0.83 -16.93 -1.85
C VAL A 443 1.94 -15.91 -2.11
N GLU A 444 2.92 -16.28 -2.93
CA GLU A 444 3.93 -15.36 -3.44
C GLU A 444 3.26 -14.33 -4.36
N VAL A 445 3.68 -13.07 -4.29
CA VAL A 445 3.05 -11.95 -5.03
C VAL A 445 3.88 -11.58 -6.26
N PRO A 446 3.25 -11.18 -7.39
CA PRO A 446 3.95 -10.60 -8.52
C PRO A 446 4.93 -9.49 -8.11
N ARG A 447 6.10 -9.45 -8.75
CA ARG A 447 7.13 -8.42 -8.52
C ARG A 447 7.56 -7.76 -9.82
N LEU A 448 7.71 -6.44 -9.78
CA LEU A 448 8.29 -5.68 -10.87
C LEU A 448 9.82 -5.63 -10.74
N GLU A 449 10.50 -6.12 -11.76
CA GLU A 449 11.96 -6.06 -11.91
C GLU A 449 12.27 -4.91 -12.86
N ASN A 450 12.57 -3.75 -12.28
CA ASN A 450 12.90 -2.56 -13.07
C ASN A 450 14.25 -2.73 -13.80
N GLY A 451 14.35 -2.17 -15.01
CA GLY A 451 15.60 -2.10 -15.75
C GLY A 451 16.61 -1.11 -15.15
N THR A 452 17.62 -0.73 -15.92
CA THR A 452 18.63 0.23 -15.46
C THR A 452 18.02 1.63 -15.34
N ALA A 453 18.07 2.21 -14.13
CA ALA A 453 17.68 3.60 -13.93
C ALA A 453 18.69 4.52 -14.62
N ILE A 454 18.19 5.54 -15.32
CA ILE A 454 19.02 6.57 -15.95
C ILE A 454 19.63 7.41 -14.83
N ILE A 455 20.95 7.40 -14.76
CA ILE A 455 21.70 8.08 -13.71
C ILE A 455 21.35 9.57 -13.71
N GLY A 456 20.97 10.06 -12.53
CA GLY A 456 20.64 11.46 -12.31
C GLY A 456 19.27 11.91 -12.82
N LEU A 457 18.46 11.05 -13.45
CA LEU A 457 17.17 11.47 -14.00
C LEU A 457 15.99 10.99 -13.14
N THR A 458 15.14 11.93 -12.70
CA THR A 458 13.94 11.67 -11.92
C THR A 458 12.74 12.46 -12.43
N THR A 459 11.53 12.04 -12.06
CA THR A 459 10.33 12.87 -12.24
C THR A 459 10.31 14.00 -11.21
N SER A 460 9.43 14.99 -11.37
CA SER A 460 9.20 16.03 -10.36
C SER A 460 8.75 15.48 -9.00
N ALA A 461 8.19 14.27 -8.96
CA ALA A 461 7.82 13.56 -7.73
C ALA A 461 8.97 12.71 -7.14
N GLY A 462 10.19 12.82 -7.68
CA GLY A 462 11.36 12.06 -7.24
C GLY A 462 11.36 10.59 -7.67
N VAL A 463 10.50 10.19 -8.61
CA VAL A 463 10.45 8.80 -9.10
C VAL A 463 11.60 8.55 -10.07
N PRO A 464 12.37 7.46 -9.92
CA PRO A 464 13.43 7.10 -10.86
C PRO A 464 12.89 6.88 -12.28
N VAL A 465 13.65 7.33 -13.27
CA VAL A 465 13.36 7.12 -14.69
C VAL A 465 14.22 5.98 -15.22
N TYR A 466 13.61 5.03 -15.93
CA TYR A 466 14.28 3.83 -16.43
C TYR A 466 14.51 3.87 -17.94
N ALA A 467 15.69 3.44 -18.39
CA ALA A 467 16.06 3.43 -19.82
C ALA A 467 15.42 2.26 -20.60
N GLU A 468 14.93 1.26 -19.87
CA GLU A 468 14.44 -0.02 -20.40
C GLU A 468 13.10 -0.36 -19.75
N ALA A 469 12.27 -1.10 -20.49
CA ALA A 469 11.01 -1.64 -19.97
C ALA A 469 11.27 -2.56 -18.76
N PRO A 470 10.48 -2.49 -17.69
CA PRO A 470 10.60 -3.43 -16.59
C PRO A 470 10.18 -4.84 -17.03
N ARG A 471 10.71 -5.86 -16.35
CA ARG A 471 10.24 -7.24 -16.41
C ARG A 471 9.28 -7.50 -15.26
N LEU A 472 8.34 -8.42 -15.46
CA LEU A 472 7.41 -8.83 -14.42
C LEU A 472 7.70 -10.28 -14.04
N ARG A 473 8.03 -10.50 -12.76
CA ARG A 473 8.20 -11.83 -12.17
C ARG A 473 6.86 -12.28 -11.61
N LEU A 474 6.24 -13.23 -12.29
CA LEU A 474 4.98 -13.86 -11.93
C LEU A 474 5.25 -15.16 -11.16
N PRO A 475 4.74 -15.31 -9.94
CA PRO A 475 4.99 -16.50 -9.14
C PRO A 475 4.23 -17.71 -9.69
N GLY A 476 4.88 -18.88 -9.57
CA GLY A 476 4.27 -20.17 -9.83
C GLY A 476 3.34 -20.59 -8.68
N ARG A 477 2.49 -21.59 -8.92
CA ARG A 477 1.58 -22.16 -7.93
C ARG A 477 1.89 -23.63 -7.67
N ARG A 478 1.93 -24.00 -6.38
CA ARG A 478 2.22 -25.38 -5.92
C ARG A 478 1.27 -26.42 -6.51
N ASP A 479 0.03 -26.03 -6.79
CA ASP A 479 -1.01 -26.96 -7.24
C ASP A 479 -1.03 -27.14 -8.77
N GLY A 480 -0.15 -26.47 -9.52
CA GLY A 480 -0.09 -26.58 -10.98
C GLY A 480 -1.35 -26.10 -11.70
N ASP A 481 -2.17 -25.30 -11.04
CA ASP A 481 -3.43 -24.76 -11.54
C ASP A 481 -3.22 -23.92 -12.82
N ASP A 482 -4.04 -24.16 -13.85
CA ASP A 482 -4.04 -23.49 -15.16
C ASP A 482 -4.54 -22.03 -15.10
N SER A 483 -4.80 -21.54 -13.90
CA SER A 483 -5.10 -20.15 -13.60
C SER A 483 -4.20 -19.14 -14.31
N LEU A 484 -4.82 -18.10 -14.86
CA LEU A 484 -4.14 -17.04 -15.60
C LEU A 484 -3.84 -15.83 -14.70
N TRP A 485 -2.61 -15.33 -14.83
CA TRP A 485 -2.24 -13.96 -14.48
C TRP A 485 -2.67 -13.03 -15.60
N ARG A 486 -3.52 -12.05 -15.30
CA ARG A 486 -3.87 -10.97 -16.22
C ARG A 486 -3.00 -9.76 -15.92
N VAL A 487 -2.30 -9.25 -16.93
CA VAL A 487 -1.41 -8.09 -16.85
C VAL A 487 -1.97 -7.00 -17.75
N GLN A 488 -2.37 -5.88 -17.17
CA GLN A 488 -2.93 -4.75 -17.88
C GLN A 488 -2.01 -3.54 -17.74
N ILE A 489 -1.70 -2.88 -18.84
CA ILE A 489 -0.88 -1.68 -18.87
C ILE A 489 -1.75 -0.51 -19.30
N ARG A 490 -1.68 0.58 -18.54
CA ARG A 490 -2.30 1.86 -18.89
C ARG A 490 -1.26 2.96 -18.93
N SER A 491 -1.48 3.97 -19.77
CA SER A 491 -0.75 5.22 -19.70
C SER A 491 -1.19 6.02 -18.47
N LYS A 492 -0.42 7.06 -18.10
CA LYS A 492 -0.80 8.05 -17.08
C LYS A 492 -2.23 8.60 -17.22
N ASN A 493 -2.76 8.67 -18.44
CA ASN A 493 -4.11 9.21 -18.71
C ASN A 493 -5.19 8.11 -18.67
N GLY A 494 -4.85 6.90 -18.23
CA GLY A 494 -5.77 5.76 -18.15
C GLY A 494 -6.02 5.04 -19.49
N ILE A 495 -5.33 5.42 -20.56
CA ILE A 495 -5.49 4.80 -21.88
C ILE A 495 -4.87 3.40 -21.84
N PRO A 496 -5.62 2.33 -22.18
CA PRO A 496 -5.08 0.97 -22.21
C PRO A 496 -4.04 0.84 -23.32
N ILE A 497 -2.88 0.28 -22.96
CA ILE A 497 -1.73 0.07 -23.85
C ILE A 497 -1.56 -1.41 -24.18
N ALA A 498 -1.70 -2.27 -23.17
CA ALA A 498 -1.60 -3.72 -23.33
C ALA A 498 -2.52 -4.43 -22.32
N ASP A 499 -3.05 -5.58 -22.70
CA ASP A 499 -3.75 -6.53 -21.84
C ASP A 499 -3.29 -7.92 -22.25
N SER A 500 -2.68 -8.66 -21.33
CA SER A 500 -2.04 -9.94 -21.62
C SER A 500 -2.34 -10.94 -20.53
N ALA A 501 -2.54 -12.20 -20.91
CA ALA A 501 -2.75 -13.30 -19.99
C ALA A 501 -1.57 -14.26 -20.02
N TYR A 502 -1.10 -14.67 -18.84
CA TYR A 502 0.01 -15.59 -18.65
C TYR A 502 -0.43 -16.74 -17.74
N ALA A 503 -0.19 -17.98 -18.14
CA ALA A 503 -0.42 -19.12 -17.26
C ALA A 503 0.49 -19.06 -16.02
N SER A 504 -0.08 -19.33 -14.83
CA SER A 504 0.65 -19.32 -13.56
C SER A 504 1.71 -20.40 -13.51
N GLY A 505 1.40 -21.61 -13.99
CA GLY A 505 2.33 -22.74 -13.99
C GLY A 505 2.81 -23.13 -12.58
N VAL A 506 3.72 -24.10 -12.51
CA VAL A 506 4.32 -24.57 -11.24
C VAL A 506 5.52 -23.69 -10.83
N GLU A 507 6.27 -23.18 -11.79
CA GLU A 507 7.48 -22.40 -11.57
C GLU A 507 7.26 -20.90 -11.77
N THR A 508 8.10 -20.10 -11.11
CA THR A 508 8.13 -18.65 -11.35
C THR A 508 8.48 -18.32 -12.79
N ARG A 509 7.74 -17.40 -13.39
CA ARG A 509 7.94 -16.95 -14.77
C ARG A 509 8.29 -15.47 -14.83
N ILE A 510 9.30 -15.13 -15.64
CA ILE A 510 9.61 -13.73 -15.97
C ILE A 510 8.97 -13.42 -17.32
N VAL A 511 8.15 -12.38 -17.37
CA VAL A 511 7.45 -11.94 -18.58
C VAL A 511 7.78 -10.48 -18.89
N ASP A 512 7.72 -10.14 -20.17
CA ASP A 512 7.79 -8.74 -20.61
C ASP A 512 6.36 -8.20 -20.70
N PRO A 513 5.93 -7.32 -19.77
CA PRO A 513 4.58 -6.81 -19.78
C PRO A 513 4.32 -5.96 -21.05
N PHE A 514 5.35 -5.37 -21.66
CA PHE A 514 5.24 -4.51 -22.84
C PHE A 514 5.50 -5.24 -24.17
N ALA A 515 5.57 -6.59 -24.19
CA ALA A 515 5.91 -7.35 -25.39
C ALA A 515 5.03 -7.05 -26.63
N ALA A 516 3.77 -6.67 -26.41
CA ALA A 516 2.83 -6.31 -27.48
C ALA A 516 3.01 -4.88 -28.01
N VAL A 517 3.76 -4.03 -27.29
CA VAL A 517 3.96 -2.62 -27.63
C VAL A 517 5.11 -2.49 -28.63
N ARG A 518 4.84 -1.86 -29.77
CA ARG A 518 5.82 -1.68 -30.86
C ARG A 518 6.42 -0.28 -30.92
N SER A 519 5.80 0.69 -30.26
CA SER A 519 6.28 2.06 -30.12
C SER A 519 7.26 2.18 -28.96
N SER A 520 8.16 3.18 -29.00
CA SER A 520 9.03 3.47 -27.86
C SER A 520 8.22 3.80 -26.61
N LEU A 521 8.60 3.23 -25.47
CA LEU A 521 7.98 3.45 -24.17
C LEU A 521 8.47 4.77 -23.59
N VAL A 522 7.59 5.76 -23.59
CA VAL A 522 7.90 7.11 -23.11
C VAL A 522 6.80 7.59 -22.19
N GLY A 523 7.16 7.87 -20.95
CA GLY A 523 6.27 8.42 -19.94
C GLY A 523 6.00 7.48 -18.78
N GLN A 524 4.94 7.79 -18.03
CA GLN A 524 4.50 7.01 -16.88
C GLN A 524 3.48 5.96 -17.31
N PHE A 525 3.71 4.73 -16.84
CA PHE A 525 2.88 3.56 -17.09
C PHE A 525 2.44 2.94 -15.78
N ASP A 526 1.17 2.54 -15.73
CA ASP A 526 0.60 1.77 -14.64
C ASP A 526 0.41 0.32 -15.10
N ILE A 527 1.02 -0.61 -14.38
CA ILE A 527 0.99 -2.05 -14.65
C ILE A 527 0.16 -2.70 -13.55
N ALA A 528 -1.05 -3.14 -13.89
CA ALA A 528 -1.92 -3.91 -13.01
C ALA A 528 -1.73 -5.41 -13.29
N VAL A 529 -1.60 -6.21 -12.24
CA VAL A 529 -1.38 -7.66 -12.31
C VAL A 529 -2.41 -8.34 -11.42
N THR A 530 -3.31 -9.11 -12.01
CA THR A 530 -4.42 -9.77 -11.32
C THR A 530 -4.27 -11.30 -11.44
N GLY A 531 -4.34 -12.00 -10.31
CA GLY A 531 -4.37 -13.46 -10.26
C GLY A 531 -5.76 -14.01 -9.95
N SER A 532 -6.02 -15.27 -10.30
CA SER A 532 -7.33 -15.93 -10.11
C SER A 532 -7.79 -16.11 -8.65
N ALA A 533 -6.89 -15.89 -7.68
CA ALA A 533 -7.22 -15.90 -6.25
C ALA A 533 -7.61 -14.50 -5.72
N GLY A 534 -7.84 -13.52 -6.60
CA GLY A 534 -8.23 -12.16 -6.22
C GLY A 534 -7.08 -11.34 -5.62
N SER A 535 -5.84 -11.56 -6.10
CA SER A 535 -4.69 -10.72 -5.77
C SER A 535 -4.38 -9.78 -6.92
N SER A 536 -4.51 -8.46 -6.71
CA SER A 536 -4.26 -7.43 -7.71
C SER A 536 -3.20 -6.48 -7.19
N LEU A 537 -2.09 -6.43 -7.91
CA LEU A 537 -1.00 -5.52 -7.62
C LEU A 537 -0.89 -4.48 -8.72
N ARG A 538 -0.57 -3.25 -8.32
CA ARG A 538 -0.30 -2.17 -9.26
C ARG A 538 1.09 -1.66 -9.05
N PHE A 539 1.80 -1.48 -10.16
CA PHE A 539 3.11 -0.88 -10.20
C PHE A 539 3.06 0.34 -11.10
N THR A 540 3.70 1.42 -10.68
CA THR A 540 3.88 2.61 -11.50
C THR A 540 5.35 2.74 -11.85
N VAL A 541 5.64 2.90 -13.13
CA VAL A 541 7.01 3.06 -13.64
C VAL A 541 7.07 4.24 -14.60
N PHE A 542 8.17 4.98 -14.59
CA PHE A 542 8.46 5.97 -15.61
C PHE A 542 9.57 5.43 -16.52
N VAL A 543 9.24 5.19 -17.79
CA VAL A 543 10.19 4.66 -18.79
C VAL A 543 10.48 5.76 -19.80
N LEU A 544 11.76 5.91 -20.12
CA LEU A 544 12.26 6.79 -21.17
C LEU A 544 13.15 5.96 -22.08
N GLU A 545 12.51 5.13 -22.91
CA GLU A 545 13.19 4.07 -23.63
C GLU A 545 14.26 4.59 -24.59
N GLY A 546 15.46 4.00 -24.50
CA GLY A 546 16.57 4.29 -25.41
C GLY A 546 17.26 5.63 -25.16
N VAL A 547 16.93 6.33 -24.07
CA VAL A 547 17.70 7.49 -23.61
C VAL A 547 18.85 7.04 -22.73
N ASP A 548 20.01 7.64 -22.97
CA ASP A 548 21.25 7.44 -22.24
C ASP A 548 21.81 8.80 -21.82
N VAL A 549 22.30 8.87 -20.59
CA VAL A 549 22.85 10.09 -19.99
C VAL A 549 24.29 9.81 -19.64
N THR A 550 25.20 10.45 -20.37
CA THR A 550 26.63 10.40 -20.09
C THR A 550 27.05 11.70 -19.41
N ILE A 551 27.83 11.59 -18.36
CA ILE A 551 28.31 12.73 -17.59
C ILE A 551 29.82 12.74 -17.72
N ASP A 552 30.41 13.87 -18.11
CA ASP A 552 31.85 13.98 -18.39
C ASP A 552 32.71 13.65 -17.17
N ARG A 553 32.10 13.69 -15.98
CA ARG A 553 32.67 13.24 -14.72
C ARG A 553 31.68 12.36 -13.98
N TRP A 554 32.16 11.20 -13.52
CA TRP A 554 31.35 10.22 -12.80
C TRP A 554 30.63 10.80 -11.57
N VAL A 555 31.32 11.68 -10.81
CA VAL A 555 30.82 12.34 -9.59
C VAL A 555 31.42 13.73 -9.47
N ARG A 556 30.60 14.73 -9.14
CA ARG A 556 31.05 16.09 -8.81
C ARG A 556 31.59 16.15 -7.38
N GLY A 557 32.85 16.58 -7.24
CA GLY A 557 33.47 16.79 -5.95
C GLY A 557 33.20 18.20 -5.40
N PRO A 558 33.33 18.41 -4.08
CA PRO A 558 33.22 19.74 -3.50
C PRO A 558 34.47 20.58 -3.78
N VAL A 559 34.26 21.80 -4.29
CA VAL A 559 35.27 22.85 -4.50
C VAL A 559 34.99 24.04 -3.60
N SER A 560 35.91 25.01 -3.53
CA SER A 560 35.85 26.16 -2.62
C SER A 560 34.52 26.95 -2.62
N ASP A 561 33.76 26.88 -3.70
CA ASP A 561 32.57 27.67 -4.02
C ASP A 561 31.38 26.82 -4.48
N GLY A 562 31.38 25.51 -4.21
CA GLY A 562 30.26 24.62 -4.56
C GLY A 562 30.73 23.24 -5.00
N LEU A 563 30.19 22.75 -6.11
CA LEU A 563 30.57 21.50 -6.74
C LEU A 563 31.42 21.76 -7.99
N ASP A 564 32.26 20.82 -8.39
CA ASP A 564 32.90 20.86 -9.71
C ASP A 564 31.84 21.08 -10.81
N ALA A 565 32.10 22.01 -11.72
CA ALA A 565 31.27 22.19 -12.91
C ALA A 565 31.35 20.92 -13.78
N VAL A 566 30.24 20.54 -14.40
CA VAL A 566 30.19 19.33 -15.25
C VAL A 566 29.24 19.53 -16.43
N SER A 567 29.57 18.90 -17.54
CA SER A 567 28.68 18.82 -18.69
C SER A 567 28.05 17.43 -18.75
N VAL A 568 26.75 17.40 -18.99
CA VAL A 568 25.94 16.20 -19.16
C VAL A 568 25.51 16.12 -20.62
N HIS A 569 25.79 14.99 -21.25
CA HIS A 569 25.40 14.69 -22.61
C HIS A 569 24.24 13.70 -22.60
N VAL A 570 23.12 14.13 -23.17
CA VAL A 570 21.91 13.32 -23.30
C VAL A 570 21.84 12.79 -24.72
N ARG A 571 21.85 11.47 -24.86
CA ARG A 571 21.73 10.77 -26.14
C ARG A 571 20.42 10.00 -26.16
N SER A 572 19.80 9.95 -27.33
CA SER A 572 18.64 9.11 -27.56
C SER A 572 18.91 8.21 -28.76
N ARG A 573 18.60 6.92 -28.61
CA ARG A 573 18.64 5.91 -29.67
C ARG A 573 17.22 5.52 -30.13
N SER A 574 16.20 6.21 -29.62
CA SER A 574 14.80 5.94 -29.89
C SER A 574 14.11 7.16 -30.53
N ALA A 575 12.78 7.11 -30.66
CA ALA A 575 11.98 8.23 -31.16
C ALA A 575 11.94 9.43 -30.18
N VAL A 576 12.46 9.28 -28.95
CA VAL A 576 12.57 10.35 -27.96
C VAL A 576 13.59 11.38 -28.41
N ARG A 577 13.24 12.67 -28.35
CA ARG A 577 14.16 13.77 -28.64
C ARG A 577 14.36 14.63 -27.39
N PRO A 578 15.58 14.70 -26.82
CA PRO A 578 15.87 15.69 -25.80
C PRO A 578 15.88 17.09 -26.42
N THR A 579 15.29 18.08 -25.73
CA THR A 579 15.34 19.48 -26.16
C THR A 579 16.77 20.02 -26.17
N GLN A 580 17.61 19.51 -25.27
CA GLN A 580 19.04 19.83 -25.16
C GLN A 580 19.86 18.54 -25.05
N SER A 581 20.82 18.36 -25.95
CA SER A 581 21.71 17.19 -25.94
C SER A 581 22.97 17.39 -25.11
N ALA A 582 23.32 18.64 -24.78
CA ALA A 582 24.43 18.99 -23.91
C ALA A 582 23.96 20.03 -22.90
N ILE A 583 24.15 19.75 -21.62
CA ILE A 583 23.66 20.55 -20.51
C ILE A 583 24.83 20.81 -19.56
N GLU A 584 25.19 22.07 -19.39
CA GLU A 584 26.25 22.48 -18.47
C GLU A 584 25.66 22.77 -17.08
N PHE A 585 26.32 22.26 -16.04
CA PHE A 585 26.03 22.56 -14.64
C PHE A 585 27.14 23.43 -14.07
N ALA A 586 26.78 24.65 -13.66
CA ALA A 586 27.67 25.54 -12.94
C ALA A 586 27.93 25.03 -11.51
N ARG A 587 28.87 25.65 -10.81
CA ARG A 587 29.35 25.19 -9.49
C ARG A 587 28.28 25.25 -8.41
N ASP A 588 27.33 26.15 -8.55
CA ASP A 588 26.19 26.42 -7.69
C ASP A 588 24.91 25.67 -8.09
N GLU A 589 24.89 25.03 -9.27
CA GLU A 589 23.72 24.32 -9.78
C GLU A 589 23.81 22.82 -9.48
N VAL A 590 22.85 22.27 -8.74
CA VAL A 590 22.81 20.83 -8.40
C VAL A 590 21.89 20.03 -9.34
N LYS A 591 20.82 20.66 -9.84
CA LYS A 591 19.82 20.04 -10.73
C LYS A 591 19.27 21.02 -11.76
N ARG A 592 18.72 20.49 -12.85
CA ARG A 592 18.01 21.26 -13.89
C ARG A 592 16.81 20.50 -14.43
N ASN A 593 15.79 21.24 -14.85
CA ASN A 593 14.70 20.69 -15.63
C ASN A 593 15.18 20.42 -17.05
N VAL A 594 14.85 19.24 -17.56
CA VAL A 594 15.20 18.79 -18.91
C VAL A 594 13.95 18.26 -19.58
N ASP A 595 13.73 18.71 -20.82
CA ASP A 595 12.56 18.36 -21.59
C ASP A 595 12.89 17.29 -22.61
N PHE A 596 12.00 16.29 -22.68
CA PHE A 596 12.03 15.22 -23.66
C PHE A 596 10.74 15.21 -24.45
N SER A 597 10.85 15.30 -25.77
CA SER A 597 9.70 15.22 -26.67
C SER A 597 9.59 13.84 -27.31
N ALA A 598 8.42 13.23 -27.23
CA ALA A 598 8.09 11.98 -27.91
C ALA A 598 6.62 11.98 -28.32
N ALA A 599 6.31 11.51 -29.53
CA ALA A 599 4.94 11.40 -30.05
C ALA A 599 4.09 12.69 -29.90
N GLY A 600 4.71 13.86 -29.98
CA GLY A 600 4.03 15.16 -29.83
C GLY A 600 3.76 15.61 -28.39
N LEU A 601 4.20 14.83 -27.39
CA LEU A 601 4.14 15.19 -25.98
C LEU A 601 5.52 15.60 -25.47
N THR A 602 5.55 16.57 -24.56
CA THR A 602 6.77 16.99 -23.85
C THR A 602 6.71 16.51 -22.40
N HIS A 603 7.75 15.84 -21.97
CA HIS A 603 7.95 15.38 -20.60
C HIS A 603 9.10 16.15 -19.97
N THR A 604 8.79 16.95 -18.95
CA THR A 604 9.79 17.64 -18.14
C THR A 604 10.24 16.73 -16.99
N LEU A 605 11.54 16.47 -16.93
CA LEU A 605 12.20 15.65 -15.93
C LEU A 605 13.27 16.47 -15.21
N ILE A 606 13.70 16.00 -14.04
CA ILE A 606 14.76 16.62 -13.26
C ILE A 606 16.05 15.83 -13.49
N LEU A 607 17.08 16.51 -13.98
CA LEU A 607 18.43 15.99 -14.12
C LEU A 607 19.33 16.53 -12.99
N THR A 608 19.81 15.62 -12.17
CA THR A 608 20.72 15.85 -11.04
C THR A 608 21.98 15.02 -11.25
N PRO A 609 23.08 15.61 -11.74
CA PRO A 609 24.34 14.88 -11.90
C PRO A 609 24.81 14.32 -10.56
N PRO A 610 25.43 13.13 -10.53
CA PRO A 610 25.95 12.57 -9.30
C PRO A 610 26.94 13.51 -8.65
N HIS A 611 26.80 13.70 -7.35
CA HIS A 611 27.64 14.61 -6.59
C HIS A 611 27.92 14.07 -5.20
N VAL A 612 29.05 14.49 -4.64
CA VAL A 612 29.40 14.19 -3.27
C VAL A 612 28.65 15.14 -2.35
N GLN A 613 28.02 14.54 -1.34
CA GLN A 613 27.60 15.25 -0.14
C GLN A 613 28.47 14.78 1.03
N ILE A 614 29.10 15.74 1.71
CA ILE A 614 29.92 15.46 2.90
C ILE A 614 29.10 15.75 4.14
N HIS A 615 28.92 14.71 4.95
CA HIS A 615 28.31 14.84 6.27
C HIS A 615 29.44 14.96 7.30
N VAL A 616 29.49 16.09 8.01
CA VAL A 616 30.44 16.30 9.09
C VAL A 616 29.70 16.32 10.42
N GLY A 617 30.01 15.36 11.30
CA GLY A 617 29.67 15.45 12.71
C GLY A 617 29.94 14.17 13.51
N THR A 618 29.45 14.14 14.74
CA THR A 618 29.75 13.10 15.74
C THR A 618 28.74 11.95 15.66
N VAL A 619 29.20 10.70 15.75
CA VAL A 619 28.32 9.52 15.75
C VAL A 619 27.27 9.66 16.86
N GLY A 620 25.98 9.52 16.51
CA GLY A 620 24.87 9.61 17.46
C GLY A 620 24.35 11.03 17.77
N ARG A 621 24.81 12.07 17.07
CA ARG A 621 24.24 13.44 17.15
C ARG A 621 23.76 13.94 15.78
N ARG A 622 22.87 14.94 15.81
CA ARG A 622 22.39 15.67 14.62
C ARG A 622 23.58 16.30 13.90
N ASN A 623 23.84 15.87 12.67
CA ASN A 623 24.89 16.46 11.84
C ASN A 623 24.30 17.58 10.97
N PRO A 624 24.88 18.79 10.97
CA PRO A 624 24.50 19.80 10.00
C PRO A 624 24.92 19.35 8.61
N MET A 625 23.97 19.34 7.68
CA MET A 625 24.25 19.20 6.26
C MET A 625 24.99 20.46 5.79
N ALA A 626 26.14 20.29 5.14
CA ALA A 626 26.87 21.39 4.53
C ALA A 626 27.59 20.88 3.28
N ILE A 627 27.41 21.57 2.15
CA ILE A 627 28.33 21.45 1.01
C ILE A 627 29.60 22.19 1.43
N VAL A 628 30.48 21.51 2.14
CA VAL A 628 31.73 22.11 2.61
C VAL A 628 32.70 22.13 1.44
N GLY A 629 32.90 23.31 0.87
CA GLY A 629 33.95 23.49 -0.12
C GLY A 629 35.32 23.16 0.47
N ALA A 630 36.20 22.54 -0.32
CA ALA A 630 37.54 22.12 0.12
C ALA A 630 38.37 23.26 0.76
N GLY A 631 38.02 24.52 0.50
CA GLY A 631 38.64 25.71 1.09
C GLY A 631 38.24 26.03 2.54
N ALA A 632 37.13 25.47 3.05
CA ALA A 632 36.57 25.79 4.37
C ALA A 632 37.01 24.83 5.50
N LEU A 633 37.83 23.82 5.19
CA LEU A 633 38.46 22.97 6.21
C LEU A 633 39.56 23.76 6.94
N PRO A 634 39.61 23.76 8.29
CA PRO A 634 40.62 24.49 9.04
C PRO A 634 42.03 24.10 8.60
N ARG A 635 42.96 25.06 8.53
CA ARG A 635 44.32 24.92 7.96
C ARG A 635 45.15 23.73 8.47
N ARG A 636 44.75 23.06 9.57
CA ARG A 636 45.36 21.82 10.06
C ARG A 636 44.98 20.56 9.29
N SER A 637 43.96 20.60 8.42
CA SER A 637 43.46 19.44 7.67
C SER A 637 44.02 19.29 6.25
N ARG A 638 44.99 20.13 5.84
CA ARG A 638 45.55 20.10 4.47
C ARG A 638 46.52 18.94 4.18
N ARG A 639 46.67 17.99 5.11
CA ARG A 639 47.20 16.66 4.80
C ARG A 639 46.11 15.66 5.18
N ALA A 640 45.46 15.09 4.17
CA ALA A 640 44.71 13.86 4.33
C ALA A 640 45.69 12.76 4.76
N VAL A 641 45.90 12.64 6.06
CA VAL A 641 46.41 11.43 6.69
C VAL A 641 45.20 10.83 7.39
N LEU A 642 44.83 9.61 6.99
CA LEU A 642 44.00 8.71 7.78
C LEU A 642 44.72 8.48 9.12
N VAL A 643 44.49 9.37 10.09
CA VAL A 643 44.81 9.11 11.49
C VAL A 643 43.52 9.28 12.25
N GLY A 644 43.01 8.16 12.77
CA GLY A 644 41.86 8.15 13.67
C GLY A 644 42.17 9.00 14.90
N SER A 645 41.48 10.13 15.01
CA SER A 645 41.18 10.72 16.31
C SER A 645 39.83 10.16 16.76
N GLU A 646 39.80 9.51 17.92
CA GLU A 646 38.62 8.89 18.51
C GLU A 646 37.39 9.81 18.44
N GLY A 647 36.32 9.30 17.82
CA GLY A 647 34.98 9.88 17.91
C GLY A 647 34.41 10.57 16.65
N ALA A 648 35.21 10.85 15.62
CA ALA A 648 34.73 11.45 14.36
C ALA A 648 34.90 10.49 13.18
N ARG A 649 33.78 10.13 12.52
CA ARG A 649 33.79 9.41 11.24
C ARG A 649 33.35 10.37 10.14
N LEU A 650 34.18 10.53 9.11
CA LEU A 650 33.84 11.24 7.89
C LEU A 650 33.14 10.27 6.94
N TYR A 651 31.92 10.60 6.53
CA TYR A 651 31.16 9.83 5.57
C TYR A 651 31.01 10.64 4.29
N CYS A 652 31.51 10.07 3.20
CA CYS A 652 31.39 10.61 1.85
C CYS A 652 30.30 9.83 1.14
N THR A 653 29.17 10.48 0.84
CA THR A 653 28.05 9.84 0.14
C THR A 653 27.98 10.37 -1.27
N THR A 654 27.88 9.47 -2.24
CA THR A 654 27.58 9.83 -3.63
C THR A 654 26.08 9.77 -3.84
N VAL A 655 25.46 10.90 -4.16
CA VAL A 655 24.05 11.00 -4.51
C VAL A 655 23.89 10.70 -6.01
N GLY A 656 22.92 9.85 -6.39
CA GLY A 656 22.56 9.63 -7.81
C GLY A 656 23.02 8.32 -8.47
N ILE A 657 23.68 7.39 -7.76
CA ILE A 657 24.09 6.09 -8.32
C ILE A 657 23.05 5.01 -8.00
N ALA A 658 22.54 4.32 -9.04
CA ALA A 658 21.70 3.13 -8.88
C ALA A 658 22.53 1.96 -8.29
N ARG A 659 21.99 1.28 -7.27
CA ARG A 659 22.65 0.17 -6.55
C ARG A 659 23.08 -0.95 -7.52
N GLN A 660 24.36 -0.99 -7.87
CA GLN A 660 25.03 -2.23 -8.27
C GLN A 660 26.09 -2.60 -7.24
N ARG A 661 26.09 -3.88 -6.85
CA ARG A 661 26.86 -4.53 -5.77
C ARG A 661 28.16 -3.81 -5.38
N TRP A 662 28.18 -3.17 -4.22
CA TRP A 662 29.41 -2.86 -3.51
C TRP A 662 29.68 -4.01 -2.53
N ARG A 663 30.77 -4.76 -2.76
CA ARG A 663 31.42 -5.52 -1.69
C ARG A 663 32.46 -4.60 -1.06
N PRO A 664 32.37 -4.25 0.24
CA PRO A 664 33.46 -3.54 0.89
C PRO A 664 34.65 -4.51 0.93
N THR A 665 35.66 -4.24 0.11
CA THR A 665 36.95 -4.94 0.21
C THR A 665 37.74 -4.19 1.27
N GLN A 666 38.00 -4.84 2.39
CA GLN A 666 38.96 -4.36 3.38
C GLN A 666 40.35 -4.43 2.71
N MET A 667 40.86 -3.28 2.26
CA MET A 667 42.22 -3.19 1.73
C MET A 667 43.19 -3.18 2.91
N ASP A 668 43.84 -4.32 3.17
CA ASP A 668 45.04 -4.38 4.01
C ASP A 668 46.18 -3.67 3.27
N LEU A 669 46.55 -2.48 3.76
CA LEU A 669 47.81 -1.84 3.41
C LEU A 669 48.79 -2.11 4.55
N SER A 670 49.51 -3.22 4.45
CA SER A 670 50.73 -3.46 5.22
C SER A 670 51.74 -2.36 4.90
N SER A 671 52.14 -1.61 5.92
CA SER A 671 53.15 -0.57 5.85
C SER A 671 54.52 -1.18 5.58
N GLU A 672 55.12 -0.94 4.42
CA GLU A 672 56.57 -0.91 4.29
C GLU A 672 56.99 -0.14 3.03
N ASN A 673 57.98 0.75 3.20
CA ASN A 673 58.74 1.49 2.21
C ASN A 673 58.05 2.60 1.41
N CYS A 674 58.22 3.84 1.86
CA CYS A 674 58.99 4.84 1.08
C CYS A 674 59.20 6.14 1.87
N GLY A 675 60.31 6.19 2.61
CA GLY A 675 61.00 7.43 2.87
C GLY A 675 62.20 7.52 1.93
N ARG A 676 62.15 8.38 0.90
CA ARG A 676 63.30 9.19 0.43
C ARG A 676 62.99 9.98 -0.84
N SER A 677 63.46 11.23 -0.79
CA SER A 677 63.97 12.06 -1.88
C SER A 677 63.00 12.96 -2.65
N LEU A 678 62.87 14.18 -2.10
CA LEU A 678 62.87 15.44 -2.84
C LEU A 678 64.17 15.59 -3.67
N ARG A 679 64.04 15.91 -4.97
CA ARG A 679 64.84 16.84 -5.81
C ARG A 679 64.88 16.33 -7.27
N GLY A 680 64.51 17.22 -8.19
CA GLY A 680 64.50 17.02 -9.64
C GLY A 680 63.37 17.82 -10.24
#